data_AF-A0A969F596-F1
#
_entry.id   AF-A0A969F596-F1
#
_cell.length_a   1.000
_cell.length_b   1.000
_cell.length_c   1.000
_cell.angle_alpha   90.00
_cell.angle_beta   90.00
_cell.angle_gamma   90.00
#
_symmetry.space_group_name_H-M   'P 1'
#
loop_
_entity.id
_entity.type
_entity.pdbx_description
1 polymer ?
#
loop_
_entity_poly.entity_id
_entity_poly.type
_entity_poly.pdbx_seq_one_letter_code
_entity_poly.pdbx_strand_id
1 'polypeptide(L)'
;MSPPILATKLFIPPPRSQVVRRSRLLQRLNEGLGDNHRAGRKLTLISAAAGFGKTTLVSEWVASCQRATAWLSLDEGDNDPARFLAYLVAALQTLVPMIGEGVLAMLQSPQPPPTESMLTILLNEITAVSTPFILVLDDYHAISTPPVDHALAFLIEHQPPQMHVVIATRENPPLPLARYRVRGQLTELRVADLRFTTDEAAGFLNQVMGLGLSAEDIATLEARTEGWIAGLQLAALSLQRQQDTTRFIESFAGTHHFVLDYLLEEVLHQQSENVQAFLLQTSILDRMCGSLCDALLSDPPISGQEMLTKLERANLFIIPLDNERHWYRYHHLFADLLRQRLQQRDAETIAELHGRASIWYETQEMVLEAFHHATAAGDVERAARLIEGKGMPLYFRGALLPVMNWLASLPTAVLDARPSLWVTYGSVLTMSGQPVSHAEEKLQAAEAALKKVEPDDTTRDLIGQIAANRAMLAIPHNDVETIIAQSQRALAYLDPDNLPARTNATWTLGLAHQFHRNHAAAIPAFTEAIAISQSFGNNLVTLAAATCLGQVQEAEARLDLAAQSYQLCLQTAGDPPWVSACEAVLGYGRVHYQWNDLDAAERYAQLGSHLSQQMESVDTPAACWTFLARLKLAQGDVTEAVALVAKAEQFMHQRNFLLRLPDLVAVQILILLNQGDLDTAVHLLESHDLPLSKARVHLAQGDTTLALDVLESFRQQMESNHWPDELLKVMVLQAVVYEMHGERDTAVQILSDALALAEPGGFIRIFVDEGQPMAELLTKMKRESGRMTGYAHKVLTAFDQQNEIHPSSLTPSKSSGQVAQPLVEPLSVRELEVLQLIAQGLSNREIGERLFLEIGETGSLDAVRFFRQEAGAKTLLAAGQPGLVAVNPNLRLKIKRTKTGVWEVEAAAGNGNSEPQFSVTDAAFGGGANRFFGFQCTYTSSNVSNFFFDDISVLPDVPDTQPPFLLMAAAEDSTTVKAVFDEELDSLSAVSAANYNINNGVGQPAFAALLSDRRSVSLGLSAPLANGTYTLQISAAKDLLGNASATQTADFQFIKIDAAVEFDILINEIMADPRPLRWSAKRGMARTFQPLFQND
;
A
#
# COMPACT_ATOMS: atom_id res chain seq x y z
N MET A 1 -2.51 -8.51 -12.92
CA MET A 1 -3.81 -8.90 -13.51
C MET A 1 -4.84 -8.91 -12.40
N SER A 2 -5.96 -8.20 -12.53
CA SER A 2 -7.05 -8.24 -11.55
C SER A 2 -7.51 -9.68 -11.38
N PRO A 3 -7.81 -10.14 -10.16
CA PRO A 3 -8.43 -11.44 -9.98
C PRO A 3 -9.71 -11.50 -10.85
N PRO A 4 -9.92 -12.57 -11.62
CA PRO A 4 -11.09 -12.67 -12.49
C PRO A 4 -12.36 -12.48 -11.66
N ILE A 5 -13.11 -11.43 -11.97
CA ILE A 5 -14.35 -11.13 -11.28
C ILE A 5 -15.43 -12.09 -11.75
N LEU A 6 -16.02 -12.77 -10.78
CA LEU A 6 -17.18 -13.61 -10.92
C LEU A 6 -18.40 -12.69 -11.09
N ALA A 7 -18.69 -12.26 -12.32
CA ALA A 7 -19.77 -11.32 -12.64
C ALA A 7 -21.10 -11.71 -11.99
N THR A 8 -21.29 -13.01 -11.81
CA THR A 8 -22.46 -13.68 -11.21
C THR A 8 -22.69 -13.28 -9.75
N LYS A 9 -21.65 -12.89 -8.99
CA LYS A 9 -21.79 -12.28 -7.66
C LYS A 9 -22.44 -10.89 -7.69
N LEU A 10 -22.38 -10.23 -8.84
CA LEU A 10 -22.76 -8.82 -9.00
C LEU A 10 -24.22 -8.64 -9.44
N PHE A 11 -24.91 -9.72 -9.78
CA PHE A 11 -26.26 -9.63 -10.27
C PHE A 11 -27.27 -9.59 -9.14
N ILE A 12 -28.28 -8.76 -9.35
CA ILE A 12 -29.48 -8.71 -8.52
C ILE A 12 -30.31 -9.96 -8.86
N PRO A 13 -30.58 -10.85 -7.89
CA PRO A 13 -31.45 -11.99 -8.13
C PRO A 13 -32.83 -11.51 -8.61
N PRO A 14 -33.36 -12.00 -9.74
CA PRO A 14 -34.63 -11.54 -10.28
C PRO A 14 -35.76 -11.82 -9.28
N PRO A 15 -36.71 -10.88 -9.08
CA PRO A 15 -37.86 -11.12 -8.23
C PRO A 15 -38.66 -12.31 -8.78
N ARG A 16 -38.98 -13.28 -7.92
CA ARG A 16 -39.76 -14.46 -8.34
C ARG A 16 -41.19 -14.01 -8.72
N SER A 17 -41.78 -14.69 -9.71
CA SER A 17 -43.12 -14.35 -10.23
C SER A 17 -44.27 -14.63 -9.25
N GLN A 18 -44.05 -15.43 -8.21
CA GLN A 18 -45.03 -15.81 -7.20
C GLN A 18 -44.51 -15.54 -5.78
N VAL A 19 -44.36 -14.26 -5.40
CA VAL A 19 -43.90 -13.84 -4.06
C VAL A 19 -45.04 -13.14 -3.33
N VAL A 20 -45.17 -13.40 -2.03
CA VAL A 20 -46.06 -12.63 -1.16
C VAL A 20 -45.46 -11.26 -0.93
N ARG A 21 -46.14 -10.23 -1.43
CA ARG A 21 -45.72 -8.83 -1.22
C ARG A 21 -45.76 -8.47 0.26
N ARG A 22 -44.61 -8.07 0.81
CA ARG A 22 -44.48 -7.68 2.22
C ARG A 22 -44.53 -6.16 2.38
N SER A 23 -45.67 -5.56 2.07
CA SER A 23 -45.83 -4.10 1.97
C SER A 23 -45.33 -3.33 3.20
N ARG A 24 -45.52 -3.85 4.41
CA ARG A 24 -45.01 -3.23 5.66
C ARG A 24 -43.48 -3.15 5.71
N LEU A 25 -42.78 -4.15 5.19
CA LEU A 25 -41.32 -4.19 5.18
C LEU A 25 -40.77 -3.32 4.07
N LEU A 26 -41.38 -3.36 2.88
CA LEU A 26 -41.06 -2.45 1.78
C LEU A 26 -41.23 -0.99 2.19
N GLN A 27 -42.29 -0.67 2.94
CA GLN A 27 -42.49 0.68 3.49
C GLN A 27 -41.37 1.07 4.47
N ARG A 28 -40.98 0.19 5.40
CA ARG A 28 -39.86 0.46 6.32
C ARG A 28 -38.51 0.63 5.62
N LEU A 29 -38.28 -0.12 4.54
CA LEU A 29 -37.09 0.03 3.71
C LEU A 29 -37.11 1.38 2.96
N ASN A 30 -38.26 1.78 2.41
CA ASN A 30 -38.44 3.10 1.78
C ASN A 30 -38.25 4.26 2.77
N GLU A 31 -38.78 4.14 3.99
CA GLU A 31 -38.52 5.11 5.07
C GLU A 31 -37.02 5.26 5.37
N GLY A 32 -36.25 4.18 5.20
CA GLY A 32 -34.80 4.17 5.33
C GLY A 32 -34.06 4.94 4.24
N LEU A 33 -34.61 5.03 3.03
CA LEU A 33 -34.01 5.77 1.90
C LEU A 33 -34.22 7.29 1.99
N GLY A 34 -35.20 7.73 2.79
CA GLY A 34 -35.65 9.13 2.83
C GLY A 34 -36.39 9.57 1.57
N ASP A 35 -37.12 10.67 1.68
CA ASP A 35 -37.84 11.32 0.58
C ASP A 35 -37.10 12.62 0.17
N ASN A 36 -37.54 13.30 -0.90
CA ASN A 36 -36.96 14.59 -1.34
C ASN A 36 -36.90 15.69 -0.26
N HIS A 37 -37.56 15.51 0.89
CA HIS A 37 -37.61 16.45 2.01
C HIS A 37 -36.94 15.95 3.31
N ARG A 38 -36.44 14.70 3.36
CA ARG A 38 -35.77 14.13 4.55
C ARG A 38 -34.53 13.34 4.13
N ALA A 39 -33.39 13.65 4.75
CA ALA A 39 -32.17 12.88 4.55
C ALA A 39 -32.39 11.40 4.91
N GLY A 40 -32.04 10.50 4.00
CA GLY A 40 -32.10 9.06 4.20
C GLY A 40 -31.14 8.58 5.29
N ARG A 41 -31.36 7.37 5.80
CA ARG A 41 -30.43 6.68 6.69
C ARG A 41 -29.24 6.16 5.89
N LYS A 42 -28.11 5.99 6.56
CA LYS A 42 -26.85 5.53 5.94
C LYS A 42 -26.84 4.02 5.72
N LEU A 43 -27.36 3.25 6.67
CA LEU A 43 -27.30 1.79 6.66
C LEU A 43 -28.70 1.20 6.86
N THR A 44 -29.04 0.21 6.05
CA THR A 44 -30.13 -0.72 6.31
C THR A 44 -29.56 -2.09 6.63
N LEU A 45 -29.81 -2.59 7.84
CA LEU A 45 -29.37 -3.90 8.28
C LEU A 45 -30.56 -4.86 8.34
N ILE A 46 -30.49 -5.93 7.55
CA ILE A 46 -31.45 -7.02 7.53
C ILE A 46 -30.75 -8.25 8.11
N SER A 47 -31.06 -8.55 9.37
CA SER A 47 -30.35 -9.59 10.13
C SER A 47 -31.34 -10.60 10.68
N ALA A 48 -31.25 -11.80 10.13
CA ALA A 48 -32.01 -12.96 10.54
C ALA A 48 -31.33 -14.22 10.04
N ALA A 49 -31.57 -15.33 10.73
CA ALA A 49 -31.10 -16.63 10.28
C ALA A 49 -31.51 -16.92 8.81
N ALA A 50 -30.87 -17.93 8.27
CA ALA A 50 -31.17 -18.39 6.92
C ALA A 50 -32.67 -18.69 6.71
N GLY A 51 -33.17 -18.49 5.48
CA GLY A 51 -34.55 -18.86 5.15
C GLY A 51 -35.64 -17.89 5.61
N PHE A 52 -35.31 -16.74 6.22
CA PHE A 52 -36.27 -15.66 6.51
C PHE A 52 -36.54 -14.72 5.31
N GLY A 53 -36.07 -15.10 4.11
CA GLY A 53 -36.34 -14.36 2.87
C GLY A 53 -35.65 -12.99 2.75
N LYS A 54 -34.48 -12.81 3.39
CA LYS A 54 -33.71 -11.55 3.35
C LYS A 54 -33.38 -11.12 1.92
N THR A 55 -32.68 -11.99 1.18
CA THR A 55 -32.31 -11.77 -0.23
C THR A 55 -33.54 -11.49 -1.09
N THR A 56 -34.60 -12.28 -0.93
CA THR A 56 -35.86 -12.10 -1.68
C THR A 56 -36.53 -10.76 -1.39
N LEU A 57 -36.55 -10.32 -0.13
CA LEU A 57 -37.09 -9.03 0.28
C LEU A 57 -36.29 -7.88 -0.35
N VAL A 58 -34.95 -7.95 -0.34
CA VAL A 58 -34.11 -6.90 -0.94
C VAL A 58 -34.25 -6.88 -2.46
N SER A 59 -34.25 -8.04 -3.13
CA SER A 59 -34.47 -8.14 -4.57
C SER A 59 -35.84 -7.57 -4.99
N GLU A 60 -36.91 -7.91 -4.26
CA GLU A 60 -38.25 -7.37 -4.50
C GLU A 60 -38.28 -5.85 -4.28
N TRP A 61 -37.68 -5.38 -3.20
CA TRP A 61 -37.62 -3.97 -2.87
C TRP A 61 -36.87 -3.18 -3.92
N VAL A 62 -35.65 -3.59 -4.27
CA VAL A 62 -34.82 -2.97 -5.31
C VAL A 62 -35.52 -2.95 -6.67
N ALA A 63 -36.19 -4.05 -7.06
CA ALA A 63 -36.94 -4.08 -8.31
C ALA A 63 -38.14 -3.11 -8.33
N SER A 64 -38.68 -2.77 -7.16
CA SER A 64 -39.75 -1.76 -7.01
C SER A 64 -39.22 -0.35 -6.78
N CYS A 65 -37.96 -0.21 -6.36
CA CYS A 65 -37.27 1.05 -6.17
C CYS A 65 -36.80 1.60 -7.52
N GLN A 66 -37.17 2.83 -7.84
CA GLN A 66 -36.66 3.53 -9.03
C GLN A 66 -35.24 4.08 -8.81
N ARG A 67 -34.38 3.36 -8.08
CA ARG A 67 -32.98 3.75 -7.82
C ARG A 67 -32.03 2.71 -8.42
N ALA A 68 -30.91 3.19 -8.94
CA ALA A 68 -29.87 2.31 -9.47
C ALA A 68 -29.32 1.43 -8.33
N THR A 69 -28.99 0.16 -8.57
CA THR A 69 -28.55 -0.74 -7.50
C THR A 69 -27.35 -1.58 -7.92
N ALA A 70 -26.28 -1.47 -7.13
CA ALA A 70 -25.12 -2.34 -7.17
C ALA A 70 -25.37 -3.50 -6.20
N TRP A 71 -25.14 -4.73 -6.64
CA TRP A 71 -25.34 -5.91 -5.83
C TRP A 71 -24.01 -6.65 -5.67
N LEU A 72 -23.73 -7.16 -4.48
CA LEU A 72 -22.60 -8.04 -4.22
C LEU A 72 -23.02 -9.17 -3.27
N SER A 73 -22.96 -10.41 -3.77
CA SER A 73 -23.13 -11.61 -2.96
C SER A 73 -21.77 -12.09 -2.43
N LEU A 74 -21.63 -12.24 -1.13
CA LEU A 74 -20.37 -12.60 -0.46
C LEU A 74 -20.26 -14.11 -0.20
N ASP A 75 -19.04 -14.65 -0.26
CA ASP A 75 -18.69 -16.03 0.14
C ASP A 75 -17.39 -16.09 0.96
N GLU A 76 -16.99 -17.28 1.42
CA GLU A 76 -15.80 -17.47 2.26
C GLU A 76 -14.50 -17.00 1.59
N GLY A 77 -14.45 -16.96 0.25
CA GLY A 77 -13.30 -16.47 -0.49
C GLY A 77 -13.07 -14.97 -0.32
N ASP A 78 -14.12 -14.20 0.03
CA ASP A 78 -14.04 -12.74 0.18
C ASP A 78 -13.52 -12.29 1.55
N ASN A 79 -13.03 -13.23 2.38
CA ASN A 79 -12.29 -12.93 3.60
C ASN A 79 -10.93 -12.27 3.33
N ASP A 80 -10.42 -12.38 2.09
CA ASP A 80 -9.29 -11.59 1.59
C ASP A 80 -9.75 -10.16 1.25
N PRO A 81 -9.24 -9.12 1.95
CA PRO A 81 -9.63 -7.74 1.71
C PRO A 81 -9.42 -7.26 0.28
N ALA A 82 -8.39 -7.75 -0.40
CA ALA A 82 -8.10 -7.34 -1.77
C ALA A 82 -9.17 -7.87 -2.73
N ARG A 83 -9.55 -9.14 -2.55
CA ARG A 83 -10.65 -9.75 -3.31
C ARG A 83 -11.99 -9.09 -3.00
N PHE A 84 -12.30 -8.84 -1.72
CA PHE A 84 -13.52 -8.14 -1.31
C PHE A 84 -13.64 -6.78 -1.99
N LEU A 85 -12.59 -5.97 -1.97
CA LEU A 85 -12.58 -4.66 -2.62
C LEU A 85 -12.71 -4.76 -4.14
N ALA A 86 -12.06 -5.75 -4.76
CA ALA A 86 -12.18 -5.96 -6.21
C ALA A 86 -13.64 -6.26 -6.60
N TYR A 87 -14.33 -7.09 -5.82
CA TYR A 87 -15.76 -7.36 -6.01
C TYR A 87 -16.66 -6.18 -5.69
N LEU A 88 -16.33 -5.40 -4.64
CA LEU A 88 -17.05 -4.18 -4.29
C LEU A 88 -16.99 -3.17 -5.43
N VAL A 89 -15.80 -2.94 -5.97
CA VAL A 89 -15.61 -2.07 -7.14
C VAL A 89 -16.38 -2.61 -8.32
N ALA A 90 -16.23 -3.89 -8.65
CA ALA A 90 -16.91 -4.45 -9.80
C ALA A 90 -18.45 -4.37 -9.67
N ALA A 91 -19.00 -4.52 -8.45
CA ALA A 91 -20.41 -4.28 -8.17
C ALA A 91 -20.83 -2.85 -8.51
N LEU A 92 -20.02 -1.86 -8.11
CA LEU A 92 -20.27 -0.46 -8.42
C LEU A 92 -20.11 -0.16 -9.93
N GLN A 93 -19.21 -0.86 -10.62
CA GLN A 93 -19.01 -0.73 -12.06
C GLN A 93 -20.25 -1.13 -12.88
N THR A 94 -21.15 -1.93 -12.30
CA THR A 94 -22.45 -2.22 -12.93
C THR A 94 -23.34 -0.97 -13.04
N LEU A 95 -23.08 0.06 -12.22
CA LEU A 95 -23.79 1.34 -12.25
C LEU A 95 -23.03 2.38 -13.07
N VAL A 96 -21.72 2.46 -12.86
CA VAL A 96 -20.83 3.43 -13.50
C VAL A 96 -19.58 2.68 -13.97
N PRO A 97 -19.45 2.36 -15.27
CA PRO A 97 -18.42 1.44 -15.77
C PRO A 97 -16.98 1.75 -15.35
N MET A 98 -16.64 3.03 -15.19
CA MET A 98 -15.28 3.49 -14.87
C MET A 98 -15.00 3.62 -13.36
N ILE A 99 -15.98 3.35 -12.50
CA ILE A 99 -15.81 3.55 -11.05
C ILE A 99 -14.86 2.51 -10.46
N GLY A 100 -13.99 2.94 -9.57
CA GLY A 100 -12.97 2.16 -8.88
C GLY A 100 -11.88 1.55 -9.76
N GLU A 101 -11.71 1.98 -11.02
CA GLU A 101 -10.62 1.47 -11.86
C GLU A 101 -9.25 1.68 -11.24
N GLY A 102 -9.03 2.85 -10.62
CA GLY A 102 -7.81 3.13 -9.86
C GLY A 102 -7.63 2.20 -8.66
N VAL A 103 -8.73 1.86 -7.97
CA VAL A 103 -8.71 0.89 -6.87
C VAL A 103 -8.40 -0.52 -7.37
N LEU A 104 -8.96 -0.95 -8.50
CA LEU A 104 -8.63 -2.24 -9.12
C LEU A 104 -7.16 -2.30 -9.56
N ALA A 105 -6.61 -1.21 -10.07
CA ALA A 105 -5.20 -1.12 -10.40
C ALA A 105 -4.31 -1.21 -9.15
N MET A 106 -4.69 -0.52 -8.06
CA MET A 106 -4.00 -0.57 -6.77
C MET A 106 -4.02 -1.97 -6.13
N LEU A 107 -5.13 -2.69 -6.26
CA LEU A 107 -5.27 -4.07 -5.78
C LEU A 107 -4.38 -5.07 -6.54
N GLN A 108 -3.93 -4.73 -7.75
CA GLN A 108 -2.95 -5.52 -8.50
C GLN A 108 -1.49 -5.21 -8.10
N SER A 109 -1.27 -4.23 -7.23
CA SER A 109 0.05 -3.90 -6.70
C SER A 109 0.59 -5.05 -5.83
N PRO A 110 1.89 -5.38 -5.89
CA PRO A 110 2.54 -6.31 -4.96
C PRO A 110 2.41 -5.89 -3.49
N GLN A 111 2.23 -4.59 -3.26
CA GLN A 111 1.89 -4.01 -1.96
C GLN A 111 0.71 -3.07 -2.18
N PRO A 112 -0.54 -3.56 -2.07
CA PRO A 112 -1.70 -2.69 -2.19
C PRO A 112 -1.67 -1.67 -1.05
N PRO A 113 -2.08 -0.40 -1.31
CA PRO A 113 -2.21 0.60 -0.26
C PRO A 113 -3.13 0.11 0.87
N PRO A 114 -3.11 0.74 2.05
CA PRO A 114 -4.08 0.43 3.10
C PRO A 114 -5.51 0.51 2.58
N THR A 115 -6.36 -0.43 3.00
CA THR A 115 -7.76 -0.54 2.58
C THR A 115 -8.54 0.77 2.70
N GLU A 116 -8.30 1.56 3.75
CA GLU A 116 -8.97 2.85 3.95
C GLU A 116 -8.61 3.88 2.87
N SER A 117 -7.37 3.90 2.39
CA SER A 117 -6.94 4.79 1.31
C SER A 117 -7.62 4.44 -0.02
N MET A 118 -7.69 3.14 -0.34
CA MET A 118 -8.41 2.65 -1.51
C MET A 118 -9.92 2.94 -1.43
N LEU A 119 -10.51 2.75 -0.25
CA LEU A 119 -11.91 3.10 -0.02
C LEU A 119 -12.16 4.61 -0.08
N THR A 120 -11.21 5.44 0.33
CA THR A 120 -11.31 6.90 0.24
C THR A 120 -11.38 7.34 -1.22
N ILE A 121 -10.54 6.77 -2.09
CA ILE A 121 -10.58 7.02 -3.53
C ILE A 121 -11.93 6.57 -4.10
N LEU A 122 -12.35 5.35 -3.78
CA LEU A 122 -13.64 4.82 -4.21
C LEU A 122 -14.80 5.71 -3.76
N LEU A 123 -14.77 6.20 -2.52
CA LEU A 123 -15.78 7.10 -1.96
C LEU A 123 -15.82 8.46 -2.67
N ASN A 124 -14.66 9.01 -3.03
CA ASN A 124 -14.58 10.25 -3.80
C ASN A 124 -15.19 10.08 -5.20
N GLU A 125 -14.92 8.96 -5.86
CA GLU A 125 -15.53 8.64 -7.15
C GLU A 125 -17.04 8.38 -7.03
N ILE A 126 -17.47 7.67 -5.98
CA ILE A 126 -18.90 7.51 -5.65
C ILE A 126 -19.55 8.88 -5.42
N THR A 127 -18.83 9.84 -4.85
CA THR A 127 -19.33 11.20 -4.59
C THR A 127 -19.68 11.93 -5.89
N ALA A 128 -18.99 11.61 -7.00
CA ALA A 128 -19.28 12.15 -8.34
C ALA A 128 -20.49 11.51 -9.03
N VAL A 129 -21.04 10.41 -8.49
CA VAL A 129 -22.25 9.76 -9.02
C VAL A 129 -23.48 10.63 -8.72
N SER A 130 -24.07 11.19 -9.78
CA SER A 130 -25.19 12.13 -9.68
C SER A 130 -26.53 11.50 -9.32
N THR A 131 -26.67 10.19 -9.50
CA THR A 131 -27.91 9.45 -9.24
C THR A 131 -27.85 8.73 -7.89
N PRO A 132 -28.89 8.87 -7.04
CA PRO A 132 -29.00 8.06 -5.83
C PRO A 132 -29.06 6.58 -6.16
N PHE A 133 -28.23 5.79 -5.48
CA PHE A 133 -28.12 4.36 -5.72
C PHE A 133 -27.99 3.57 -4.41
N ILE A 134 -28.24 2.27 -4.53
CA ILE A 134 -28.22 1.33 -3.41
C ILE A 134 -27.04 0.38 -3.62
N LEU A 135 -26.24 0.14 -2.58
CA LEU A 135 -25.26 -0.93 -2.55
C LEU A 135 -25.79 -2.05 -1.66
N VAL A 136 -26.03 -3.23 -2.22
CA VAL A 136 -26.47 -4.41 -1.47
C VAL A 136 -25.29 -5.36 -1.25
N LEU A 137 -25.01 -5.65 0.02
CA LEU A 137 -24.10 -6.70 0.46
C LEU A 137 -24.93 -7.88 0.99
N ASP A 138 -25.08 -8.91 0.16
CA ASP A 138 -25.81 -10.12 0.52
C ASP A 138 -24.87 -11.19 1.11
N ASP A 139 -25.38 -11.97 2.06
CA ASP A 139 -24.65 -13.02 2.76
C ASP A 139 -23.40 -12.57 3.55
N TYR A 140 -23.42 -11.38 4.16
CA TYR A 140 -22.25 -10.80 4.87
C TYR A 140 -21.67 -11.67 6.01
N HIS A 141 -22.46 -12.57 6.60
CA HIS A 141 -21.97 -13.56 7.58
C HIS A 141 -20.88 -14.51 7.05
N ALA A 142 -20.64 -14.58 5.73
CA ALA A 142 -19.51 -15.32 5.16
C ALA A 142 -18.15 -14.62 5.44
N ILE A 143 -18.19 -13.34 5.81
CA ILE A 143 -17.03 -12.57 6.24
C ILE A 143 -16.81 -12.82 7.74
N SER A 144 -15.59 -13.22 8.07
CA SER A 144 -15.13 -13.61 9.41
C SER A 144 -13.84 -12.89 9.82
N THR A 145 -13.31 -11.99 8.99
CA THR A 145 -12.03 -11.31 9.19
C THR A 145 -12.20 -9.83 9.57
N PRO A 146 -11.59 -9.36 10.68
CA PRO A 146 -11.68 -7.96 11.10
C PRO A 146 -11.27 -6.91 10.04
N PRO A 147 -10.29 -7.14 9.14
CA PRO A 147 -9.95 -6.18 8.11
C PRO A 147 -11.10 -5.79 7.16
N VAL A 148 -11.95 -6.74 6.77
CA VAL A 148 -13.12 -6.46 5.90
C VAL A 148 -14.21 -5.73 6.69
N ASP A 149 -14.39 -6.06 7.96
CA ASP A 149 -15.30 -5.35 8.85
C ASP A 149 -14.90 -3.89 9.07
N HIS A 150 -13.62 -3.62 9.27
CA HIS A 150 -13.08 -2.26 9.35
C HIS A 150 -13.26 -1.49 8.04
N ALA A 151 -13.00 -2.15 6.91
CA ALA A 151 -13.21 -1.59 5.57
C ALA A 151 -14.68 -1.15 5.38
N LEU A 152 -15.63 -2.02 5.72
CA LEU A 152 -17.05 -1.71 5.58
C LEU A 152 -17.52 -0.65 6.58
N ALA A 153 -17.02 -0.67 7.82
CA ALA A 153 -17.30 0.38 8.81
C ALA A 153 -16.83 1.75 8.32
N PHE A 154 -15.64 1.82 7.73
CA PHE A 154 -15.07 3.02 7.13
C PHE A 154 -15.93 3.53 5.96
N LEU A 155 -16.33 2.63 5.05
CA LEU A 155 -17.21 2.95 3.92
C LEU A 155 -18.56 3.53 4.40
N ILE A 156 -19.20 2.90 5.40
CA ILE A 156 -20.51 3.34 5.90
C ILE A 156 -20.41 4.69 6.63
N GLU A 157 -19.34 4.92 7.39
CA GLU A 157 -19.13 6.17 8.11
C GLU A 157 -18.94 7.35 7.14
N HIS A 158 -18.24 7.12 6.02
CA HIS A 158 -17.87 8.16 5.05
C HIS A 158 -18.69 8.16 3.74
N GLN A 159 -19.68 7.27 3.60
CA GLN A 159 -20.49 7.23 2.37
C GLN A 159 -21.18 8.58 2.08
N PRO A 160 -21.24 8.99 0.80
CA PRO A 160 -21.93 10.20 0.40
C PRO A 160 -23.45 9.99 0.40
N PRO A 161 -24.26 11.06 0.46
CA PRO A 161 -25.71 10.97 0.70
C PRO A 161 -26.51 10.30 -0.42
N GLN A 162 -25.96 10.23 -1.64
CA GLN A 162 -26.56 9.49 -2.76
C GLN A 162 -26.42 7.97 -2.61
N MET A 163 -25.51 7.49 -1.78
CA MET A 163 -25.27 6.08 -1.56
C MET A 163 -26.05 5.61 -0.33
N HIS A 164 -26.72 4.47 -0.47
CA HIS A 164 -27.37 3.78 0.64
C HIS A 164 -26.89 2.33 0.72
N VAL A 165 -26.29 1.94 1.84
CA VAL A 165 -25.78 0.58 2.04
C VAL A 165 -26.85 -0.30 2.68
N VAL A 166 -27.04 -1.49 2.12
CA VAL A 166 -27.91 -2.55 2.63
C VAL A 166 -27.06 -3.78 2.94
N ILE A 167 -27.13 -4.27 4.17
CA ILE A 167 -26.44 -5.51 4.57
C ILE A 167 -27.50 -6.56 4.90
N ALA A 168 -27.46 -7.70 4.20
CA ALA A 168 -28.23 -8.89 4.53
C ALA A 168 -27.31 -9.95 5.17
N THR A 169 -27.63 -10.39 6.38
CA THR A 169 -26.73 -11.26 7.17
C THR A 169 -27.49 -12.19 8.12
N ARG A 170 -26.84 -13.26 8.58
CA ARG A 170 -27.42 -14.23 9.54
C ARG A 170 -27.29 -13.79 10.99
N GLU A 171 -26.25 -13.04 11.29
CA GLU A 171 -25.90 -12.62 12.65
C GLU A 171 -25.65 -11.12 12.72
N ASN A 172 -25.23 -10.62 13.87
CA ASN A 172 -24.82 -9.23 13.99
C ASN A 172 -23.41 -9.09 13.41
N PRO A 173 -23.21 -8.29 12.35
CA PRO A 173 -21.87 -8.00 11.90
C PRO A 173 -21.16 -7.20 13.00
N PRO A 174 -19.83 -7.35 13.18
CA PRO A 174 -19.04 -6.66 14.19
C PRO A 174 -18.78 -5.18 13.80
N LEU A 175 -19.85 -4.48 13.42
CA LEU A 175 -19.89 -3.06 13.08
C LEU A 175 -20.39 -2.25 14.29
N PRO A 176 -20.11 -0.93 14.37
CA PRO A 176 -20.58 -0.07 15.46
C PRO A 176 -22.08 0.26 15.36
N LEU A 177 -22.95 -0.76 15.28
CA LEU A 177 -24.40 -0.62 15.07
C LEU A 177 -25.09 0.24 16.12
N ALA A 178 -24.65 0.17 17.39
CA ALA A 178 -25.19 1.00 18.46
C ALA A 178 -25.01 2.50 18.18
N ARG A 179 -23.86 2.89 17.62
CA ARG A 179 -23.55 4.28 17.22
C ARG A 179 -24.48 4.74 16.10
N TYR A 180 -24.66 3.92 15.05
CA TYR A 180 -25.56 4.27 13.95
C TYR A 180 -27.02 4.35 14.40
N ARG A 181 -27.43 3.51 15.36
CA ARG A 181 -28.77 3.53 15.96
C ARG A 181 -29.03 4.82 16.73
N VAL A 182 -28.10 5.23 17.60
CA VAL A 182 -28.22 6.48 18.38
C VAL A 182 -28.25 7.71 17.48
N ARG A 183 -27.49 7.71 16.38
CA ARG A 183 -27.45 8.80 15.39
C ARG A 183 -28.64 8.80 14.41
N GLY A 184 -29.58 7.86 14.53
CA GLY A 184 -30.71 7.73 13.59
C GLY A 184 -30.30 7.36 12.17
N GLN A 185 -29.09 6.84 11.98
CA GLN A 185 -28.48 6.50 10.69
C GLN A 185 -28.70 5.04 10.25
N LEU A 186 -29.45 4.26 11.05
CA LEU A 186 -29.65 2.83 10.86
C LEU A 186 -31.13 2.45 10.77
N THR A 187 -31.52 1.76 9.69
CA THR A 187 -32.79 1.03 9.58
C THR A 187 -32.52 -0.44 9.91
N GLU A 188 -33.18 -1.01 10.92
CA GLU A 188 -32.99 -2.43 11.26
C GLU A 188 -34.26 -3.23 11.01
N LEU A 189 -34.12 -4.33 10.28
CA LEU A 189 -35.11 -5.41 10.19
C LEU A 189 -34.50 -6.66 10.82
N ARG A 190 -35.09 -7.10 11.93
CA ARG A 190 -34.65 -8.26 12.70
C ARG A 190 -35.57 -9.45 12.46
N VAL A 191 -35.23 -10.59 13.05
CA VAL A 191 -36.04 -11.81 13.00
C VAL A 191 -37.52 -11.51 13.27
N ALA A 192 -37.85 -10.79 14.35
CA ALA A 192 -39.23 -10.47 14.71
C ALA A 192 -39.97 -9.68 13.60
N ASP A 193 -39.28 -8.82 12.87
CA ASP A 193 -39.86 -8.08 11.74
C ASP A 193 -40.03 -8.99 10.51
N LEU A 194 -39.07 -9.87 10.26
CA LEU A 194 -39.01 -10.72 9.07
C LEU A 194 -39.89 -11.97 9.16
N ARG A 195 -40.42 -12.32 10.33
CA ARG A 195 -41.45 -13.35 10.48
C ARG A 195 -42.67 -13.00 9.63
N PHE A 196 -43.22 -13.97 8.92
CA PHE A 196 -44.50 -13.81 8.27
C PHE A 196 -45.56 -13.54 9.33
N THR A 197 -46.31 -12.45 9.12
CA THR A 197 -47.57 -12.25 9.82
C THR A 197 -48.57 -13.31 9.40
N THR A 198 -49.64 -13.51 10.17
CA THR A 198 -50.70 -14.45 9.82
C THR A 198 -51.29 -14.18 8.43
N ASP A 199 -51.42 -12.91 8.03
CA ASP A 199 -51.88 -12.52 6.69
C ASP A 199 -50.85 -12.85 5.59
N GLU A 200 -49.55 -12.61 5.85
CA GLU A 200 -48.46 -12.98 4.94
C GLU A 200 -48.36 -14.50 4.78
N ALA A 201 -48.51 -15.26 5.87
CA ALA A 201 -48.54 -16.72 5.88
C ALA A 201 -49.77 -17.27 5.13
N ALA A 202 -50.94 -16.68 5.32
CA ALA A 202 -52.15 -17.03 4.58
C ALA A 202 -52.00 -16.76 3.07
N GLY A 203 -51.47 -15.59 2.71
CA GLY A 203 -51.15 -15.25 1.32
C GLY A 203 -50.18 -16.26 0.71
N PHE A 204 -49.16 -16.67 1.45
CA PHE A 204 -48.16 -17.61 0.98
C PHE A 204 -48.73 -19.01 0.80
N LEU A 205 -49.38 -19.56 1.82
CA LEU A 205 -49.90 -20.93 1.81
C LEU A 205 -51.06 -21.11 0.82
N ASN A 206 -51.95 -20.12 0.72
CA ASN A 206 -53.15 -20.27 -0.11
C ASN A 206 -53.04 -19.61 -1.49
N GLN A 207 -52.38 -18.45 -1.62
CA GLN A 207 -52.34 -17.74 -2.91
C GLN A 207 -51.10 -18.11 -3.75
N VAL A 208 -49.94 -18.30 -3.11
CA VAL A 208 -48.71 -18.73 -3.79
C VAL A 208 -48.66 -20.25 -3.92
N MET A 209 -48.90 -20.97 -2.83
CA MET A 209 -48.79 -22.45 -2.79
C MET A 209 -50.10 -23.19 -3.10
N GLY A 210 -51.25 -22.49 -3.16
CA GLY A 210 -52.51 -23.06 -3.61
C GLY A 210 -53.16 -24.09 -2.68
N LEU A 211 -52.83 -24.10 -1.38
CA LEU A 211 -53.20 -25.18 -0.45
C LEU A 211 -54.64 -25.13 0.09
N GLY A 212 -55.31 -23.97 0.06
CA GLY A 212 -56.68 -23.83 0.53
C GLY A 212 -56.90 -24.12 2.03
N LEU A 213 -55.89 -23.88 2.87
CA LEU A 213 -55.91 -24.14 4.31
C LEU A 213 -56.86 -23.19 5.06
N SER A 214 -57.45 -23.68 6.16
CA SER A 214 -58.29 -22.88 7.05
C SER A 214 -57.48 -21.85 7.84
N ALA A 215 -58.14 -20.81 8.36
CA ALA A 215 -57.46 -19.81 9.20
C ALA A 215 -56.84 -20.41 10.48
N GLU A 216 -57.46 -21.46 11.02
CA GLU A 216 -56.98 -22.18 12.21
C GLU A 216 -55.72 -23.01 11.90
N ASP A 217 -55.72 -23.70 10.77
CA ASP A 217 -54.56 -24.44 10.26
C ASP A 217 -53.37 -23.51 9.96
N ILE A 218 -53.65 -22.35 9.35
CA ILE A 218 -52.64 -21.32 9.05
C ILE A 218 -52.07 -20.74 10.34
N ALA A 219 -52.91 -20.40 11.32
CA ALA A 219 -52.47 -19.90 12.62
C ALA A 219 -51.63 -20.95 13.35
N THR A 220 -52.00 -22.22 13.24
CA THR A 220 -51.25 -23.33 13.86
C THR A 220 -49.88 -23.51 13.20
N LEU A 221 -49.80 -23.45 11.85
CA LEU A 221 -48.53 -23.51 11.12
C LEU A 221 -47.66 -22.29 11.38
N GLU A 222 -48.23 -21.09 11.42
CA GLU A 222 -47.52 -19.84 11.71
C GLU A 222 -46.95 -19.86 13.14
N ALA A 223 -47.76 -20.24 14.13
CA ALA A 223 -47.32 -20.37 15.52
C ALA A 223 -46.21 -21.42 15.69
N ARG A 224 -46.26 -22.53 14.93
CA ARG A 224 -45.27 -23.63 15.01
C ARG A 224 -43.99 -23.36 14.24
N THR A 225 -44.07 -22.65 13.12
CA THR A 225 -42.90 -22.20 12.35
C THR A 225 -42.35 -20.86 12.81
N GLU A 226 -43.02 -20.24 13.78
CA GLU A 226 -42.80 -18.87 14.25
C GLU A 226 -42.71 -17.87 13.07
N GLY A 227 -43.52 -18.07 12.03
CA GLY A 227 -43.51 -17.23 10.82
C GLY A 227 -42.25 -17.34 9.96
N TRP A 228 -41.42 -18.37 10.13
CA TRP A 228 -40.22 -18.59 9.31
C TRP A 228 -40.60 -19.00 7.88
N ILE A 229 -40.27 -18.17 6.90
CA ILE A 229 -40.69 -18.36 5.49
C ILE A 229 -40.22 -19.70 4.92
N ALA A 230 -38.95 -20.05 5.11
CA ALA A 230 -38.45 -21.34 4.65
C ALA A 230 -39.14 -22.50 5.38
N GLY A 231 -39.43 -22.37 6.68
CA GLY A 231 -40.22 -23.35 7.43
C GLY A 231 -41.64 -23.51 6.90
N LEU A 232 -42.32 -22.40 6.59
CA LEU A 232 -43.64 -22.38 5.97
C LEU A 232 -43.61 -22.93 4.54
N GLN A 233 -42.55 -22.66 3.77
CA GLN A 233 -42.34 -23.22 2.43
C GLN A 233 -42.17 -24.73 2.48
N LEU A 234 -41.40 -25.21 3.46
CA LEU A 234 -41.22 -26.64 3.72
C LEU A 234 -42.55 -27.29 4.10
N ALA A 235 -43.25 -26.75 5.10
CA ALA A 235 -44.58 -27.23 5.50
C ALA A 235 -45.58 -27.25 4.31
N ALA A 236 -45.56 -26.21 3.48
CA ALA A 236 -46.42 -26.09 2.31
C ALA A 236 -46.16 -27.19 1.27
N LEU A 237 -44.90 -27.46 0.95
CA LEU A 237 -44.51 -28.48 -0.02
C LEU A 237 -44.92 -29.90 0.44
N SER A 238 -44.88 -30.20 1.74
CA SER A 238 -45.44 -31.46 2.26
C SER A 238 -46.97 -31.51 2.18
N LEU A 239 -47.65 -30.40 2.48
CA LEU A 239 -49.11 -30.34 2.46
C LEU A 239 -49.70 -30.52 1.06
N GLN A 240 -48.98 -30.13 -0.01
CA GLN A 240 -49.38 -30.38 -1.40
C GLN A 240 -49.48 -31.88 -1.75
N ARG A 241 -48.89 -32.76 -0.94
CA ARG A 241 -48.76 -34.20 -1.21
C ARG A 241 -49.57 -35.09 -0.24
N GLN A 242 -50.21 -34.51 0.78
CA GLN A 242 -50.97 -35.22 1.82
C GLN A 242 -52.48 -35.13 1.56
N GLN A 243 -53.23 -36.21 1.85
CA GLN A 243 -54.70 -36.19 1.78
C GLN A 243 -55.36 -35.61 3.04
N ASP A 244 -54.66 -35.60 4.18
CA ASP A 244 -55.16 -35.13 5.48
C ASP A 244 -54.24 -34.01 6.03
N THR A 245 -54.60 -32.77 5.70
CA THR A 245 -53.80 -31.57 5.97
C THR A 245 -53.72 -31.24 7.47
N THR A 246 -54.82 -31.40 8.21
CA THR A 246 -54.92 -31.00 9.63
C THR A 246 -54.09 -31.92 10.53
N ARG A 247 -54.12 -33.23 10.28
CA ARG A 247 -53.32 -34.20 11.03
C ARG A 247 -51.81 -34.01 10.82
N PHE A 248 -51.40 -33.59 9.63
CA PHE A 248 -50.00 -33.29 9.33
C PHE A 248 -49.51 -32.07 10.12
N ILE A 249 -50.32 -30.99 10.15
CA ILE A 249 -50.03 -29.76 10.88
C ILE A 249 -49.82 -30.06 12.38
N GLU A 250 -50.58 -30.99 12.94
CA GLU A 250 -50.43 -31.45 14.33
C GLU A 250 -49.10 -32.17 14.63
N SER A 251 -48.46 -32.78 13.63
CA SER A 251 -47.23 -33.59 13.78
C SER A 251 -45.91 -32.84 13.59
N PHE A 252 -45.94 -31.62 13.03
CA PHE A 252 -44.76 -30.84 12.58
C PHE A 252 -43.88 -30.20 13.70
N ALA A 253 -43.78 -30.77 14.90
CA ALA A 253 -43.10 -30.13 16.05
C ALA A 253 -41.65 -30.61 16.30
N GLY A 254 -40.64 -29.72 16.22
CA GLY A 254 -39.27 -29.97 16.72
C GLY A 254 -38.21 -28.89 16.37
N THR A 255 -37.21 -28.67 17.25
CA THR A 255 -36.09 -27.69 17.19
C THR A 255 -35.23 -27.75 15.91
N HIS A 256 -34.40 -26.72 15.62
CA HIS A 256 -33.56 -26.53 14.41
C HIS A 256 -32.85 -27.77 13.79
N HIS A 257 -32.61 -28.85 14.54
CA HIS A 257 -32.14 -30.15 14.02
C HIS A 257 -33.18 -30.81 13.09
N PHE A 258 -34.47 -30.71 13.43
CA PHE A 258 -35.58 -31.32 12.70
C PHE A 258 -35.81 -30.71 11.31
N VAL A 259 -35.37 -29.48 11.06
CA VAL A 259 -35.52 -28.88 9.72
C VAL A 259 -34.44 -29.39 8.77
N LEU A 260 -33.24 -29.66 9.28
CA LEU A 260 -32.19 -30.34 8.52
C LEU A 260 -32.60 -31.79 8.25
N ASP A 261 -33.11 -32.49 9.26
CA ASP A 261 -33.65 -33.86 9.10
C ASP A 261 -34.84 -33.90 8.14
N TYR A 262 -35.73 -32.90 8.16
CA TYR A 262 -36.83 -32.78 7.21
C TYR A 262 -36.36 -32.40 5.79
N LEU A 263 -35.42 -31.46 5.61
CA LEU A 263 -34.83 -31.17 4.29
C LEU A 263 -34.21 -32.42 3.67
N LEU A 264 -33.66 -33.29 4.51
CA LEU A 264 -33.12 -34.59 4.13
C LEU A 264 -34.23 -35.59 3.78
N GLU A 265 -35.20 -35.81 4.67
CA GLU A 265 -36.26 -36.83 4.53
C GLU A 265 -37.36 -36.47 3.52
N GLU A 266 -37.71 -35.19 3.37
CA GLU A 266 -38.90 -34.76 2.62
C GLU A 266 -38.55 -33.99 1.34
N VAL A 267 -37.43 -33.25 1.28
CA VAL A 267 -37.03 -32.53 0.05
C VAL A 267 -36.07 -33.35 -0.79
N LEU A 268 -34.94 -33.80 -0.23
CA LEU A 268 -33.93 -34.55 -1.00
C LEU A 268 -34.42 -35.97 -1.31
N HIS A 269 -34.85 -36.75 -0.31
CA HIS A 269 -35.30 -38.15 -0.48
C HIS A 269 -36.52 -38.33 -1.40
N GLN A 270 -37.36 -37.29 -1.56
CA GLN A 270 -38.53 -37.33 -2.46
C GLN A 270 -38.22 -36.89 -3.91
N GLN A 271 -36.99 -36.45 -4.23
CA GLN A 271 -36.61 -36.20 -5.62
C GLN A 271 -36.30 -37.52 -6.34
N SER A 272 -36.47 -37.54 -7.67
CA SER A 272 -35.95 -38.64 -8.50
C SER A 272 -34.45 -38.81 -8.29
N GLU A 273 -33.93 -40.03 -8.36
CA GLU A 273 -32.51 -40.35 -8.16
C GLU A 273 -31.57 -39.45 -9.00
N ASN A 274 -31.96 -39.15 -10.24
CA ASN A 274 -31.21 -38.28 -11.15
C ASN A 274 -31.03 -36.84 -10.61
N VAL A 275 -32.06 -36.30 -9.94
CA VAL A 275 -32.02 -34.95 -9.37
C VAL A 275 -31.21 -34.95 -8.07
N GLN A 276 -31.35 -35.98 -7.24
CA GLN A 276 -30.53 -36.12 -6.03
C GLN A 276 -29.03 -36.21 -6.37
N ALA A 277 -28.69 -37.02 -7.37
CA ALA A 277 -27.33 -37.15 -7.87
C ALA A 277 -26.78 -35.80 -8.37
N PHE A 278 -27.57 -35.07 -9.18
CA PHE A 278 -27.22 -33.73 -9.66
C PHE A 278 -26.89 -32.77 -8.51
N LEU A 279 -27.81 -32.65 -7.54
CA LEU A 279 -27.70 -31.71 -6.42
C LEU A 279 -26.47 -32.01 -5.55
N LEU A 280 -26.24 -33.29 -5.25
CA LEU A 280 -25.09 -33.71 -4.44
C LEU A 280 -23.77 -33.47 -5.18
N GLN A 281 -23.65 -33.89 -6.45
CA GLN A 281 -22.38 -33.82 -7.18
C GLN A 281 -21.96 -32.41 -7.54
N THR A 282 -22.91 -31.50 -7.80
CA THR A 282 -22.60 -30.11 -8.13
C THR A 282 -22.42 -29.21 -6.90
N SER A 283 -22.64 -29.73 -5.68
CA SER A 283 -22.52 -28.96 -4.43
C SER A 283 -21.09 -28.51 -4.09
N ILE A 284 -20.07 -29.13 -4.71
CA ILE A 284 -18.66 -28.73 -4.57
C ILE A 284 -18.34 -27.39 -5.26
N LEU A 285 -19.26 -26.88 -6.07
CA LEU A 285 -19.08 -25.66 -6.84
C LEU A 285 -19.68 -24.47 -6.08
N ASP A 286 -18.93 -23.37 -5.95
CA ASP A 286 -19.46 -22.12 -5.41
C ASP A 286 -20.39 -21.40 -6.41
N ARG A 287 -20.11 -21.59 -7.71
CA ARG A 287 -20.95 -21.16 -8.84
C ARG A 287 -21.06 -22.28 -9.86
N MET A 288 -22.20 -22.38 -10.52
CA MET A 288 -22.44 -23.41 -11.54
C MET A 288 -23.14 -22.84 -12.77
N CYS A 289 -22.69 -23.26 -13.96
CA CYS A 289 -23.35 -23.03 -15.23
C CYS A 289 -23.63 -24.38 -15.91
N GLY A 290 -24.48 -24.39 -16.94
CA GLY A 290 -24.86 -25.62 -17.64
C GLY A 290 -23.66 -26.48 -18.08
N SER A 291 -22.69 -25.88 -18.78
CA SER A 291 -21.51 -26.59 -19.29
C SER A 291 -20.59 -27.13 -18.20
N LEU A 292 -20.49 -26.44 -17.07
CA LEU A 292 -19.71 -26.92 -15.92
C LEU A 292 -20.44 -28.10 -15.24
N CYS A 293 -21.76 -28.01 -15.08
CA CYS A 293 -22.55 -29.13 -14.55
C CYS A 293 -22.42 -30.37 -15.45
N ASP A 294 -22.52 -30.19 -16.77
CA ASP A 294 -22.37 -31.26 -17.75
C ASP A 294 -20.99 -31.93 -17.66
N ALA A 295 -19.94 -31.12 -17.46
CA ALA A 295 -18.58 -31.63 -17.27
C ALA A 295 -18.43 -32.46 -15.98
N LEU A 296 -19.18 -32.14 -14.91
CA LEU A 296 -19.13 -32.88 -13.65
C LEU A 296 -19.88 -34.21 -13.70
N LEU A 297 -21.02 -34.30 -14.40
CA LEU A 297 -21.99 -35.39 -14.24
C LEU A 297 -21.79 -36.61 -15.15
N SER A 298 -20.94 -36.53 -16.18
CA SER A 298 -20.63 -37.62 -17.14
C SER A 298 -21.87 -38.38 -17.65
N ASP A 299 -22.47 -37.88 -18.73
CA ASP A 299 -23.67 -38.41 -19.41
C ASP A 299 -24.99 -38.18 -18.65
N PRO A 300 -25.36 -36.92 -18.36
CA PRO A 300 -26.61 -36.61 -17.70
C PRO A 300 -27.82 -36.86 -18.63
N PRO A 301 -28.97 -37.32 -18.10
CA PRO A 301 -30.17 -37.64 -18.89
C PRO A 301 -30.81 -36.41 -19.56
N ILE A 302 -30.49 -35.21 -19.08
CA ILE A 302 -30.84 -33.91 -19.67
C ILE A 302 -29.64 -32.98 -19.45
N SER A 303 -29.51 -31.93 -20.29
CA SER A 303 -28.42 -30.96 -20.12
C SER A 303 -28.45 -30.28 -18.76
N GLY A 304 -27.30 -29.89 -18.24
CA GLY A 304 -27.14 -29.19 -16.97
C GLY A 304 -27.94 -27.90 -16.95
N GLN A 305 -27.99 -27.18 -18.07
CA GLN A 305 -28.80 -25.96 -18.21
C GLN A 305 -30.31 -26.24 -18.09
N GLU A 306 -30.78 -27.34 -18.69
CA GLU A 306 -32.17 -27.77 -18.60
C GLU A 306 -32.53 -28.24 -17.17
N MET A 307 -31.61 -28.96 -16.51
CA MET A 307 -31.77 -29.36 -15.12
C MET A 307 -31.83 -28.15 -14.19
N LEU A 308 -30.93 -27.17 -14.35
CA LEU A 308 -30.94 -25.93 -13.56
C LEU A 308 -32.26 -25.17 -13.75
N THR A 309 -32.75 -25.05 -14.99
CA THR A 309 -34.06 -24.43 -15.26
C THR A 309 -35.22 -25.18 -14.59
N LYS A 310 -35.17 -26.52 -14.55
CA LYS A 310 -36.17 -27.36 -13.88
C LYS A 310 -36.14 -27.19 -12.36
N LEU A 311 -34.95 -27.17 -11.75
CA LEU A 311 -34.75 -26.94 -10.32
C LEU A 311 -35.25 -25.55 -9.91
N GLU A 312 -35.05 -24.54 -10.75
CA GLU A 312 -35.51 -23.17 -10.53
C GLU A 312 -37.04 -23.11 -10.50
N ARG A 313 -37.71 -23.72 -11.50
CA ARG A 313 -39.19 -23.80 -11.58
C ARG A 313 -39.80 -24.59 -10.42
N ALA A 314 -39.10 -25.62 -9.96
CA ALA A 314 -39.51 -26.41 -8.79
C ALA A 314 -39.20 -25.72 -7.45
N ASN A 315 -38.61 -24.51 -7.46
CA ASN A 315 -38.20 -23.75 -6.28
C ASN A 315 -37.24 -24.53 -5.35
N LEU A 316 -36.39 -25.41 -5.89
CA LEU A 316 -35.46 -26.26 -5.15
C LEU A 316 -34.17 -25.52 -4.75
N PHE A 317 -34.33 -24.39 -4.06
CA PHE A 317 -33.25 -23.67 -3.36
C PHE A 317 -32.02 -23.33 -4.22
N ILE A 318 -32.20 -23.12 -5.53
CA ILE A 318 -31.20 -22.52 -6.41
C ILE A 318 -31.55 -21.07 -6.74
N ILE A 319 -30.52 -20.26 -6.99
CA ILE A 319 -30.61 -18.82 -7.24
C ILE A 319 -29.88 -18.53 -8.55
N PRO A 320 -30.56 -17.99 -9.59
CA PRO A 320 -29.89 -17.52 -10.79
C PRO A 320 -29.05 -16.30 -10.42
N LEU A 321 -27.83 -16.29 -10.94
CA LEU A 321 -26.82 -15.29 -10.70
C LEU A 321 -26.64 -14.34 -11.87
N ASP A 322 -27.45 -14.40 -12.93
CA ASP A 322 -27.41 -13.45 -14.03
C ASP A 322 -28.78 -13.31 -14.70
N ASN A 323 -28.97 -12.19 -15.41
CA ASN A 323 -30.24 -11.90 -16.10
C ASN A 323 -30.51 -12.87 -17.26
N GLU A 324 -29.44 -13.38 -17.88
CA GLU A 324 -29.50 -14.35 -18.96
C GLU A 324 -29.64 -15.80 -18.47
N ARG A 325 -29.57 -16.03 -17.16
CA ARG A 325 -29.68 -17.33 -16.49
C ARG A 325 -28.63 -18.36 -16.94
N HIS A 326 -27.41 -17.93 -17.23
CA HIS A 326 -26.30 -18.82 -17.53
C HIS A 326 -25.64 -19.36 -16.26
N TRP A 327 -25.66 -18.58 -15.18
CA TRP A 327 -25.00 -18.94 -13.93
C TRP A 327 -25.98 -19.02 -12.77
N TYR A 328 -25.70 -19.94 -11.86
CA TYR A 328 -26.51 -20.24 -10.69
C TYR A 328 -25.63 -20.49 -9.47
N ARG A 329 -26.22 -20.32 -8.28
CA ARG A 329 -25.69 -20.84 -7.02
C ARG A 329 -26.76 -21.57 -6.23
N TYR A 330 -26.34 -22.48 -5.36
CA TYR A 330 -27.19 -22.99 -4.30
C TYR A 330 -27.43 -21.92 -3.24
N HIS A 331 -28.61 -21.94 -2.64
CA HIS A 331 -28.83 -21.25 -1.38
C HIS A 331 -27.89 -21.85 -0.34
N HIS A 332 -27.13 -21.01 0.37
CA HIS A 332 -26.02 -21.40 1.26
C HIS A 332 -26.36 -22.57 2.22
N LEU A 333 -27.53 -22.56 2.91
CA LEU A 333 -27.93 -23.66 3.80
C LEU A 333 -28.08 -25.00 3.08
N PHE A 334 -28.58 -24.95 1.86
CA PHE A 334 -28.79 -26.13 1.05
C PHE A 334 -27.45 -26.62 0.50
N ALA A 335 -26.56 -25.71 0.13
CA ALA A 335 -25.17 -26.03 -0.23
C ALA A 335 -24.44 -26.73 0.92
N ASP A 336 -24.50 -26.18 2.14
CA ASP A 336 -23.87 -26.74 3.34
C ASP A 336 -24.39 -28.17 3.62
N LEU A 337 -25.72 -28.35 3.55
CA LEU A 337 -26.35 -29.67 3.71
C LEU A 337 -25.90 -30.66 2.64
N LEU A 338 -25.91 -30.24 1.37
CA LEU A 338 -25.51 -31.09 0.25
C LEU A 338 -24.03 -31.46 0.35
N ARG A 339 -23.15 -30.53 0.73
CA ARG A 339 -21.72 -30.78 0.97
C ARG A 339 -21.52 -31.76 2.13
N GLN A 340 -22.23 -31.57 3.24
CA GLN A 340 -22.16 -32.50 4.38
C GLN A 340 -22.64 -33.90 4.00
N ARG A 341 -23.67 -34.04 3.14
CA ARG A 341 -24.12 -35.34 2.63
C ARG A 341 -23.19 -35.92 1.59
N LEU A 342 -22.60 -35.08 0.73
CA LEU A 342 -21.59 -35.50 -0.21
C LEU A 342 -20.36 -36.05 0.52
N GLN A 343 -19.95 -35.44 1.64
CA GLN A 343 -18.89 -35.93 2.52
C GLN A 343 -19.19 -37.30 3.16
N GLN A 344 -20.46 -37.74 3.21
CA GLN A 344 -20.83 -39.09 3.63
C GLN A 344 -20.68 -40.13 2.50
N ARG A 345 -20.44 -39.70 1.26
CA ARG A 345 -20.08 -40.58 0.14
C ARG A 345 -18.58 -40.90 0.18
N ASP A 346 -18.18 -41.81 -0.70
CA ASP A 346 -16.78 -42.20 -0.82
C ASP A 346 -15.90 -41.02 -1.24
N ALA A 347 -14.74 -40.90 -0.59
CA ALA A 347 -13.78 -39.82 -0.81
C ALA A 347 -13.25 -39.81 -2.26
N GLU A 348 -13.16 -40.98 -2.89
CA GLU A 348 -12.74 -41.13 -4.29
C GLU A 348 -13.72 -40.44 -5.26
N THR A 349 -15.03 -40.51 -4.99
CA THR A 349 -16.05 -39.83 -5.80
C THR A 349 -15.94 -38.32 -5.67
N ILE A 350 -15.65 -37.80 -4.47
CA ILE A 350 -15.49 -36.36 -4.24
C ILE A 350 -14.24 -35.85 -4.96
N ALA A 351 -13.14 -36.59 -4.86
CA ALA A 351 -11.90 -36.28 -5.55
C ALA A 351 -12.09 -36.24 -7.07
N GLU A 352 -12.84 -37.19 -7.64
CA GLU A 352 -13.14 -37.22 -9.08
C GLU A 352 -13.92 -35.97 -9.53
N LEU A 353 -14.92 -35.53 -8.74
CA LEU A 353 -15.69 -34.32 -9.04
C LEU A 353 -14.81 -33.07 -9.05
N HIS A 354 -13.94 -32.92 -8.05
CA HIS A 354 -12.98 -31.83 -7.99
C HIS A 354 -11.96 -31.91 -9.15
N GLY A 355 -11.54 -33.11 -9.54
CA GLY A 355 -10.67 -33.32 -10.71
C GLY A 355 -11.32 -32.84 -12.01
N ARG A 356 -12.58 -33.22 -12.27
CA ARG A 356 -13.35 -32.76 -13.44
C ARG A 356 -13.55 -31.24 -13.43
N ALA A 357 -13.87 -30.66 -12.28
CA ALA A 357 -13.97 -29.21 -12.14
C ALA A 357 -12.64 -28.50 -12.45
N SER A 358 -11.52 -29.03 -11.94
CA SER A 358 -10.19 -28.50 -12.21
C SER A 358 -9.82 -28.54 -13.70
N ILE A 359 -10.21 -29.60 -14.42
CA ILE A 359 -10.03 -29.70 -15.88
C ILE A 359 -10.83 -28.63 -16.59
N TRP A 360 -12.11 -28.47 -16.25
CA TRP A 360 -12.95 -27.47 -16.88
C TRP A 360 -12.40 -26.05 -16.66
N TYR A 361 -12.05 -25.69 -15.42
CA TYR A 361 -11.49 -24.35 -15.12
C TYR A 361 -10.19 -24.06 -15.86
N GLU A 362 -9.31 -25.05 -16.01
CA GLU A 362 -8.09 -24.88 -16.80
C GLU A 362 -8.40 -24.60 -18.28
N THR A 363 -9.38 -25.28 -18.87
CA THR A 363 -9.76 -25.03 -20.28
C THR A 363 -10.34 -23.64 -20.51
N GLN A 364 -10.84 -22.99 -19.45
CA GLN A 364 -11.35 -21.62 -19.48
C GLN A 364 -10.28 -20.58 -19.06
N GLU A 365 -9.00 -20.98 -18.98
CA GLU A 365 -7.87 -20.14 -18.56
C GLU A 365 -7.96 -19.61 -17.10
N MET A 366 -8.83 -20.21 -16.28
CA MET A 366 -9.03 -19.88 -14.87
C MET A 366 -8.11 -20.72 -13.98
N VAL A 367 -6.79 -20.44 -14.06
CA VAL A 367 -5.73 -21.30 -13.49
C VAL A 367 -5.77 -21.37 -11.97
N LEU A 368 -6.17 -20.29 -11.28
CA LEU A 368 -6.22 -20.28 -9.82
C LEU A 368 -7.35 -21.16 -9.28
N GLU A 369 -8.55 -21.06 -9.86
CA GLU A 369 -9.68 -21.95 -9.56
C GLU A 369 -9.36 -23.40 -9.91
N ALA A 370 -8.70 -23.63 -11.04
CA ALA A 370 -8.21 -24.96 -11.41
C ALA A 370 -7.24 -25.51 -10.35
N PHE A 371 -6.34 -24.68 -9.83
CA PHE A 371 -5.41 -25.06 -8.77
C PHE A 371 -6.16 -25.40 -7.48
N HIS A 372 -7.11 -24.57 -7.02
CA HIS A 372 -7.91 -24.87 -5.82
C HIS A 372 -8.69 -26.18 -5.92
N HIS A 373 -9.29 -26.47 -7.07
CA HIS A 373 -9.98 -27.75 -7.26
C HIS A 373 -8.98 -28.92 -7.36
N ALA A 374 -7.79 -28.74 -7.93
CA ALA A 374 -6.76 -29.79 -7.95
C ALA A 374 -6.25 -30.11 -6.54
N THR A 375 -6.03 -29.10 -5.69
CA THR A 375 -5.61 -29.30 -4.30
C THR A 375 -6.70 -29.97 -3.47
N ALA A 376 -7.97 -29.55 -3.65
CA ALA A 376 -9.13 -30.17 -3.01
C ALA A 376 -9.37 -31.63 -3.47
N ALA A 377 -9.03 -31.98 -4.71
CA ALA A 377 -9.06 -33.35 -5.20
C ALA A 377 -7.93 -34.23 -4.62
N GLY A 378 -6.93 -33.63 -3.97
CA GLY A 378 -5.69 -34.33 -3.61
C GLY A 378 -4.82 -34.69 -4.81
N ASP A 379 -5.08 -34.11 -6.00
CA ASP A 379 -4.32 -34.37 -7.21
C ASP A 379 -3.03 -33.55 -7.23
N VAL A 380 -2.00 -34.12 -6.60
CA VAL A 380 -0.69 -33.48 -6.47
C VAL A 380 -0.02 -33.25 -7.84
N GLU A 381 -0.18 -34.16 -8.81
CA GLU A 381 0.42 -33.99 -10.16
C GLU A 381 -0.16 -32.76 -10.85
N ARG A 382 -1.48 -32.66 -10.84
CA ARG A 382 -2.17 -31.56 -11.50
C ARG A 382 -1.89 -30.23 -10.80
N ALA A 383 -1.92 -30.20 -9.47
CA ALA A 383 -1.60 -29.00 -8.70
C ALA A 383 -0.16 -28.52 -8.96
N ALA A 384 0.82 -29.43 -8.98
CA ALA A 384 2.21 -29.10 -9.29
C ALA A 384 2.37 -28.49 -10.69
N ARG A 385 1.77 -29.14 -11.71
CA ARG A 385 1.81 -28.66 -13.10
C ARG A 385 1.14 -27.29 -13.27
N LEU A 386 0.05 -27.01 -12.55
CA LEU A 386 -0.64 -25.72 -12.59
C LEU A 386 0.19 -24.61 -11.93
N ILE A 387 0.97 -24.94 -10.89
CA ILE A 387 1.91 -24.01 -10.27
C ILE A 387 3.03 -23.64 -11.25
N GLU A 388 3.63 -24.62 -11.92
CA GLU A 388 4.68 -24.39 -12.91
C GLU A 388 4.15 -23.56 -14.10
N GLY A 389 3.00 -23.94 -14.66
CA GLY A 389 2.35 -23.23 -15.76
C GLY A 389 3.13 -23.24 -17.08
N LYS A 390 2.63 -22.54 -18.10
CA LYS A 390 3.30 -22.38 -19.40
C LYS A 390 4.08 -21.07 -19.43
N GLY A 391 5.22 -21.02 -18.73
CA GLY A 391 6.12 -19.86 -18.71
C GLY A 391 6.32 -19.31 -17.29
N MET A 392 5.41 -18.45 -16.82
CA MET A 392 5.54 -17.81 -15.51
C MET A 392 4.83 -18.63 -14.40
N PRO A 393 5.54 -19.06 -13.34
CA PRO A 393 4.92 -19.79 -12.25
C PRO A 393 3.80 -19.01 -11.56
N LEU A 394 2.81 -19.73 -11.02
CA LEU A 394 1.59 -19.15 -10.44
C LEU A 394 1.87 -18.23 -9.24
N TYR A 395 2.92 -18.51 -8.47
CA TYR A 395 3.33 -17.69 -7.33
C TYR A 395 3.94 -16.34 -7.76
N PHE A 396 4.51 -16.23 -8.96
CA PHE A 396 4.91 -14.95 -9.56
C PHE A 396 3.72 -14.15 -10.11
N ARG A 397 2.56 -14.80 -10.28
CA ARG A 397 1.30 -14.19 -10.79
C ARG A 397 0.35 -13.78 -9.66
N GLY A 398 0.84 -13.66 -8.44
CA GLY A 398 0.07 -13.18 -7.27
C GLY A 398 -0.52 -14.26 -6.37
N ALA A 399 -0.31 -15.55 -6.66
CA ALA A 399 -0.81 -16.65 -5.83
C ALA A 399 0.22 -17.18 -4.81
N LEU A 400 1.10 -16.31 -4.29
CA LEU A 400 2.19 -16.70 -3.39
C LEU A 400 1.67 -17.45 -2.15
N LEU A 401 0.66 -16.91 -1.46
CA LEU A 401 0.11 -17.48 -0.23
C LEU A 401 -0.67 -18.80 -0.44
N PRO A 402 -1.60 -18.93 -1.41
CA PRO A 402 -2.26 -20.21 -1.68
C PRO A 402 -1.28 -21.35 -1.97
N VAL A 403 -0.23 -21.07 -2.76
CA VAL A 403 0.80 -22.06 -3.09
C VAL A 403 1.62 -22.43 -1.84
N MET A 404 2.02 -21.45 -1.03
CA MET A 404 2.75 -21.69 0.22
C MET A 404 1.96 -22.58 1.18
N ASN A 405 0.68 -22.25 1.41
CA ASN A 405 -0.19 -22.99 2.33
C ASN A 405 -0.42 -24.43 1.86
N TRP A 406 -0.61 -24.63 0.55
CA TRP A 406 -0.74 -25.97 0.00
C TRP A 406 0.53 -26.79 0.17
N LEU A 407 1.70 -26.24 -0.18
CA LEU A 407 3.00 -26.92 0.00
C LEU A 407 3.26 -27.27 1.48
N ALA A 408 2.87 -26.39 2.41
CA ALA A 408 2.96 -26.64 3.84
C ALA A 408 2.03 -27.77 4.32
N SER A 409 0.91 -28.00 3.63
CA SER A 409 -0.07 -29.04 3.99
C SER A 409 0.32 -30.45 3.51
N LEU A 410 1.28 -30.57 2.59
CA LEU A 410 1.66 -31.85 2.00
C LEU A 410 2.52 -32.70 2.97
N PRO A 411 2.29 -34.03 3.04
CA PRO A 411 3.18 -34.92 3.78
C PRO A 411 4.60 -34.91 3.21
N THR A 412 5.61 -35.01 4.08
CA THR A 412 7.03 -35.05 3.67
C THR A 412 7.34 -36.16 2.67
N ALA A 413 6.68 -37.31 2.78
CA ALA A 413 6.84 -38.42 1.83
C ALA A 413 6.44 -38.05 0.38
N VAL A 414 5.44 -37.17 0.21
CA VAL A 414 5.00 -36.67 -1.10
C VAL A 414 6.03 -35.68 -1.65
N LEU A 415 6.54 -34.79 -0.81
CA LEU A 415 7.58 -33.82 -1.18
C LEU A 415 8.91 -34.53 -1.53
N ASP A 416 9.29 -35.55 -0.78
CA ASP A 416 10.49 -36.36 -1.03
C ASP A 416 10.39 -37.17 -2.33
N ALA A 417 9.19 -37.61 -2.70
CA ALA A 417 8.94 -38.30 -3.96
C ALA A 417 9.02 -37.35 -5.18
N ARG A 418 8.85 -36.03 -4.97
CA ARG A 418 8.89 -35.01 -6.02
C ARG A 418 9.73 -33.80 -5.61
N PRO A 419 11.06 -33.84 -5.86
CA PRO A 419 11.96 -32.77 -5.45
C PRO A 419 11.59 -31.37 -5.98
N SER A 420 10.88 -31.25 -7.12
CA SER A 420 10.40 -29.97 -7.65
C SER A 420 9.47 -29.23 -6.68
N LEU A 421 8.71 -29.94 -5.85
CA LEU A 421 7.86 -29.33 -4.83
C LEU A 421 8.69 -28.71 -3.70
N TRP A 422 9.77 -29.35 -3.28
CA TRP A 422 10.70 -28.78 -2.31
C TRP A 422 11.39 -27.52 -2.87
N VAL A 423 11.81 -27.53 -4.13
CA VAL A 423 12.40 -26.36 -4.80
C VAL A 423 11.41 -25.22 -4.91
N THR A 424 10.17 -25.51 -5.30
CA THR A 424 9.07 -24.53 -5.36
C THR A 424 8.81 -23.93 -3.98
N TYR A 425 8.80 -24.76 -2.94
CA TYR A 425 8.60 -24.30 -1.57
C TYR A 425 9.74 -23.38 -1.11
N GLY A 426 11.00 -23.77 -1.36
CA GLY A 426 12.15 -22.91 -1.12
C GLY A 426 12.04 -21.57 -1.87
N SER A 427 11.61 -21.60 -3.13
CA SER A 427 11.45 -20.39 -3.96
C SER A 427 10.39 -19.44 -3.43
N VAL A 428 9.22 -19.96 -3.07
CA VAL A 428 8.13 -19.18 -2.47
C VAL A 428 8.57 -18.57 -1.14
N LEU A 429 9.30 -19.32 -0.31
CA LEU A 429 9.83 -18.81 0.95
C LEU A 429 10.86 -17.70 0.75
N THR A 430 11.81 -17.89 -0.18
CA THR A 430 12.80 -16.87 -0.56
C THR A 430 12.13 -15.56 -1.00
N MET A 431 11.01 -15.64 -1.74
CA MET A 431 10.27 -14.46 -2.19
C MET A 431 9.39 -13.81 -1.11
N SER A 432 8.92 -14.60 -0.14
CA SER A 432 7.99 -14.13 0.90
C SER A 432 8.64 -13.31 2.03
N GLY A 433 9.96 -13.13 2.01
CA GLY A 433 10.70 -12.40 3.05
C GLY A 433 10.79 -13.14 4.40
N GLN A 434 10.46 -14.43 4.43
CA GLN A 434 10.58 -15.27 5.62
C GLN A 434 12.05 -15.47 6.02
N PRO A 435 12.35 -15.83 7.29
CA PRO A 435 13.73 -16.01 7.73
C PRO A 435 14.50 -16.98 6.82
N VAL A 436 15.73 -16.60 6.44
CA VAL A 436 16.60 -17.34 5.49
C VAL A 436 16.73 -18.82 5.85
N SER A 437 16.72 -19.14 7.16
CA SER A 437 16.79 -20.52 7.66
C SER A 437 15.64 -21.41 7.16
N HIS A 438 14.42 -20.89 7.04
CA HIS A 438 13.27 -21.67 6.60
C HIS A 438 13.38 -22.04 5.12
N ALA A 439 13.80 -21.08 4.28
CA ALA A 439 14.03 -21.33 2.87
C ALA A 439 15.17 -22.33 2.66
N GLU A 440 16.32 -22.13 3.33
CA GLU A 440 17.47 -23.02 3.22
C GLU A 440 17.17 -24.45 3.70
N GLU A 441 16.37 -24.63 4.77
CA GLU A 441 15.92 -25.96 5.20
C GLU A 441 15.19 -26.72 4.09
N LYS A 442 14.33 -26.03 3.32
CA LYS A 442 13.55 -26.65 2.24
C LYS A 442 14.42 -26.94 1.02
N LEU A 443 15.39 -26.07 0.72
CA LEU A 443 16.37 -26.30 -0.33
C LEU A 443 17.30 -27.48 0.00
N GLN A 444 17.70 -27.67 1.26
CA GLN A 444 18.46 -28.84 1.70
C GLN A 444 17.65 -30.13 1.58
N ALA A 445 16.35 -30.09 1.92
CA ALA A 445 15.45 -31.22 1.70
C ALA A 445 15.32 -31.56 0.20
N ALA A 446 15.25 -30.55 -0.67
CA ALA A 446 15.26 -30.73 -2.12
C ALA A 446 16.53 -31.47 -2.60
N GLU A 447 17.72 -31.02 -2.15
CA GLU A 447 18.98 -31.68 -2.51
C GLU A 447 19.07 -33.12 -1.99
N ALA A 448 18.59 -33.37 -0.77
CA ALA A 448 18.56 -34.71 -0.20
C ALA A 448 17.62 -35.65 -0.98
N ALA A 449 16.49 -35.13 -1.48
CA ALA A 449 15.58 -35.87 -2.33
C ALA A 449 16.16 -36.12 -3.72
N LEU A 450 16.81 -35.11 -4.33
CA LEU A 450 17.47 -35.22 -5.65
C LEU A 450 18.57 -36.29 -5.69
N LYS A 451 19.30 -36.50 -4.58
CA LYS A 451 20.33 -37.58 -4.50
C LYS A 451 19.77 -38.99 -4.73
N LYS A 452 18.45 -39.18 -4.60
CA LYS A 452 17.77 -40.47 -4.79
C LYS A 452 17.22 -40.64 -6.21
N VAL A 453 17.31 -39.62 -7.06
CA VAL A 453 16.80 -39.60 -8.43
C VAL A 453 17.98 -39.68 -9.41
N GLU A 454 17.82 -40.40 -10.51
CA GLU A 454 18.85 -40.47 -11.56
C GLU A 454 19.03 -39.09 -12.22
N PRO A 455 20.28 -38.65 -12.49
CA PRO A 455 20.52 -37.38 -13.16
C PRO A 455 19.99 -37.33 -14.60
N ASP A 456 19.23 -36.29 -14.91
CA ASP A 456 18.65 -35.94 -16.21
C ASP A 456 18.60 -34.41 -16.36
N ASP A 457 18.06 -33.90 -17.47
CA ASP A 457 17.96 -32.46 -17.70
C ASP A 457 17.02 -31.77 -16.68
N THR A 458 15.96 -32.46 -16.24
CA THR A 458 15.00 -31.96 -15.25
C THR A 458 15.65 -31.76 -13.87
N THR A 459 16.37 -32.78 -13.39
CA THR A 459 17.09 -32.72 -12.11
C THR A 459 18.26 -31.74 -12.17
N ARG A 460 18.90 -31.59 -13.32
CA ARG A 460 19.90 -30.54 -13.56
C ARG A 460 19.27 -29.16 -13.43
N ASP A 461 18.12 -28.90 -14.04
CA ASP A 461 17.40 -27.63 -13.91
C ASP A 461 17.01 -27.33 -12.45
N LEU A 462 16.50 -28.32 -11.71
CA LEU A 462 16.19 -28.17 -10.29
C LEU A 462 17.43 -27.82 -9.44
N ILE A 463 18.60 -28.39 -9.73
CA ILE A 463 19.87 -27.99 -9.09
C ILE A 463 20.19 -26.52 -9.42
N GLY A 464 19.94 -26.10 -10.66
CA GLY A 464 20.09 -24.71 -11.08
C GLY A 464 19.16 -23.76 -10.30
N GLN A 465 17.89 -24.15 -10.11
CA GLN A 465 16.92 -23.37 -9.34
C GLN A 465 17.30 -23.28 -7.85
N ILE A 466 17.80 -24.36 -7.25
CA ILE A 466 18.32 -24.35 -5.87
C ILE A 466 19.48 -23.35 -5.75
N ALA A 467 20.43 -23.38 -6.70
CA ALA A 467 21.54 -22.45 -6.72
C ALA A 467 21.07 -20.99 -6.89
N ALA A 468 20.09 -20.73 -7.76
CA ALA A 468 19.52 -19.39 -7.93
C ALA A 468 18.89 -18.87 -6.63
N ASN A 469 18.13 -19.71 -5.92
CA ASN A 469 17.54 -19.35 -4.63
C ASN A 469 18.61 -19.09 -3.56
N ARG A 470 19.67 -19.91 -3.49
CA ARG A 470 20.77 -19.68 -2.54
C ARG A 470 21.55 -18.40 -2.83
N ALA A 471 21.72 -18.04 -4.11
CA ALA A 471 22.30 -16.76 -4.48
C ALA A 471 21.46 -15.60 -3.91
N MET A 472 20.13 -15.68 -4.01
CA MET A 472 19.23 -14.67 -3.43
C MET A 472 19.27 -14.62 -1.89
N LEU A 473 19.30 -15.78 -1.24
CA LEU A 473 19.39 -15.87 0.23
C LEU A 473 20.71 -15.32 0.80
N ALA A 474 21.76 -15.22 -0.03
CA ALA A 474 23.05 -14.63 0.33
C ALA A 474 23.05 -13.08 0.25
N ILE A 475 22.11 -12.45 -0.46
CA ILE A 475 22.04 -10.99 -0.65
C ILE A 475 21.96 -10.24 0.69
N PRO A 476 21.06 -10.58 1.65
CA PRO A 476 20.93 -9.82 2.89
C PRO A 476 22.19 -9.85 3.78
N HIS A 477 23.05 -10.85 3.59
CA HIS A 477 24.29 -11.01 4.34
C HIS A 477 25.51 -10.40 3.63
N ASN A 478 25.33 -9.86 2.42
CA ASN A 478 26.39 -9.35 1.57
C ASN A 478 27.53 -10.37 1.33
N ASP A 479 27.20 -11.67 1.25
CA ASP A 479 28.17 -12.74 0.95
C ASP A 479 28.41 -12.84 -0.55
N VAL A 480 29.22 -11.93 -1.07
CA VAL A 480 29.46 -11.75 -2.50
C VAL A 480 30.07 -13.01 -3.15
N GLU A 481 30.95 -13.71 -2.45
CA GLU A 481 31.56 -14.95 -2.97
C GLU A 481 30.52 -16.04 -3.20
N THR A 482 29.63 -16.26 -2.22
CA THR A 482 28.51 -17.20 -2.35
C THR A 482 27.55 -16.77 -3.45
N ILE A 483 27.24 -15.47 -3.56
CA ILE A 483 26.37 -14.95 -4.61
C ILE A 483 26.93 -15.29 -6.01
N ILE A 484 28.21 -15.00 -6.26
CA ILE A 484 28.85 -15.26 -7.57
C ILE A 484 28.85 -16.76 -7.85
N ALA A 485 29.33 -17.57 -6.90
CA ALA A 485 29.46 -19.00 -7.07
C ALA A 485 28.11 -19.68 -7.35
N GLN A 486 27.07 -19.31 -6.61
CA GLN A 486 25.73 -19.88 -6.78
C GLN A 486 25.02 -19.35 -8.02
N SER A 487 25.18 -18.07 -8.39
CA SER A 487 24.59 -17.53 -9.62
C SER A 487 25.22 -18.16 -10.87
N GLN A 488 26.55 -18.33 -10.90
CA GLN A 488 27.24 -19.01 -12.00
C GLN A 488 26.83 -20.48 -12.08
N ARG A 489 26.72 -21.16 -10.93
CA ARG A 489 26.21 -22.53 -10.86
C ARG A 489 24.78 -22.61 -11.38
N ALA A 490 23.90 -21.68 -11.01
CA ALA A 490 22.54 -21.62 -11.51
C ALA A 490 22.52 -21.50 -13.04
N LEU A 491 23.21 -20.52 -13.61
CA LEU A 491 23.23 -20.29 -15.06
C LEU A 491 23.83 -21.45 -15.87
N ALA A 492 24.73 -22.24 -15.26
CA ALA A 492 25.32 -23.43 -15.87
C ALA A 492 24.40 -24.67 -15.83
N TYR A 493 23.44 -24.72 -14.90
CA TYR A 493 22.58 -25.89 -14.68
C TYR A 493 21.12 -25.68 -15.11
N LEU A 494 20.62 -24.43 -15.06
CA LEU A 494 19.27 -24.08 -15.49
C LEU A 494 19.05 -24.35 -16.97
N ASP A 495 17.87 -24.89 -17.29
CA ASP A 495 17.39 -25.05 -18.65
C ASP A 495 17.30 -23.68 -19.36
N PRO A 496 17.73 -23.56 -20.63
CA PRO A 496 17.64 -22.31 -21.39
C PRO A 496 16.25 -21.68 -21.43
N ASP A 497 15.19 -22.49 -21.40
CA ASP A 497 13.79 -22.05 -21.44
C ASP A 497 13.23 -21.70 -20.04
N ASN A 498 13.97 -21.96 -18.96
CA ASN A 498 13.61 -21.55 -17.60
C ASN A 498 13.94 -20.07 -17.35
N LEU A 499 13.27 -19.20 -18.13
CA LEU A 499 13.50 -17.75 -18.11
C LEU A 499 13.36 -17.12 -16.71
N PRO A 500 12.37 -17.48 -15.86
CA PRO A 500 12.23 -16.87 -14.54
C PRO A 500 13.45 -17.10 -13.63
N ALA A 501 13.92 -18.33 -13.51
CA ALA A 501 15.06 -18.66 -12.65
C ALA A 501 16.37 -18.09 -13.21
N ARG A 502 16.56 -18.12 -14.54
CA ARG A 502 17.74 -17.55 -15.21
C ARG A 502 17.81 -16.04 -15.01
N THR A 503 16.69 -15.34 -15.16
CA THR A 503 16.62 -13.89 -14.94
C THR A 503 17.01 -13.54 -13.51
N ASN A 504 16.50 -14.27 -12.51
CA ASN A 504 16.87 -14.06 -11.11
C ASN A 504 18.37 -14.30 -10.87
N ALA A 505 18.93 -15.38 -11.42
CA ALA A 505 20.36 -15.67 -11.30
C ALA A 505 21.25 -14.59 -11.97
N THR A 506 20.86 -14.12 -13.16
CA THR A 506 21.59 -13.05 -13.87
C THR A 506 21.53 -11.72 -13.13
N TRP A 507 20.35 -11.33 -12.62
CA TRP A 507 20.21 -10.13 -11.80
C TRP A 507 21.04 -10.20 -10.51
N THR A 508 21.00 -11.34 -9.83
CA THR A 508 21.74 -11.56 -8.58
C THR A 508 23.27 -11.54 -8.82
N LEU A 509 23.74 -12.08 -9.95
CA LEU A 509 25.13 -11.96 -10.37
C LEU A 509 25.54 -10.50 -10.64
N GLY A 510 24.65 -9.72 -11.27
CA GLY A 510 24.83 -8.28 -11.46
C GLY A 510 25.01 -7.54 -10.13
N LEU A 511 24.18 -7.85 -9.13
CA LEU A 511 24.29 -7.28 -7.78
C LEU A 511 25.65 -7.59 -7.12
N ALA A 512 26.13 -8.81 -7.22
CA ALA A 512 27.47 -9.15 -6.71
C ALA A 512 28.59 -8.36 -7.39
N HIS A 513 28.51 -8.19 -8.71
CA HIS A 513 29.45 -7.35 -9.44
C HIS A 513 29.37 -5.87 -9.03
N GLN A 514 28.17 -5.37 -8.74
CA GLN A 514 27.96 -4.03 -8.20
C GLN A 514 28.56 -3.88 -6.80
N PHE A 515 28.40 -4.84 -5.89
CA PHE A 515 29.03 -4.80 -4.56
C PHE A 515 30.57 -4.77 -4.61
N HIS A 516 31.18 -5.40 -5.62
CA HIS A 516 32.62 -5.30 -5.89
C HIS A 516 33.01 -4.08 -6.74
N ARG A 517 32.07 -3.19 -7.08
CA ARG A 517 32.26 -2.07 -8.04
C ARG A 517 32.88 -2.50 -9.38
N ASN A 518 32.64 -3.75 -9.80
CA ASN A 518 33.05 -4.24 -11.13
C ASN A 518 31.96 -3.88 -12.16
N HIS A 519 31.90 -2.60 -12.51
CA HIS A 519 30.86 -2.06 -13.38
C HIS A 519 30.88 -2.69 -14.78
N ALA A 520 32.07 -3.06 -15.28
CA ALA A 520 32.25 -3.74 -16.57
C ALA A 520 31.51 -5.08 -16.66
N ALA A 521 31.37 -5.80 -15.53
CA ALA A 521 30.61 -7.04 -15.46
C ALA A 521 29.15 -6.82 -15.01
N ALA A 522 28.88 -5.81 -14.18
CA ALA A 522 27.53 -5.52 -13.68
C ALA A 522 26.57 -5.01 -14.78
N ILE A 523 27.03 -4.07 -15.61
CA ILE A 523 26.23 -3.46 -16.69
C ILE A 523 25.64 -4.51 -17.66
N PRO A 524 26.44 -5.42 -18.26
CA PRO A 524 25.88 -6.42 -19.17
C PRO A 524 24.95 -7.40 -18.46
N ALA A 525 25.22 -7.78 -17.20
CA ALA A 525 24.35 -8.65 -16.43
C ALA A 525 22.96 -8.02 -16.19
N PHE A 526 22.90 -6.76 -15.74
CA PHE A 526 21.61 -6.08 -15.57
C PHE A 526 20.89 -5.84 -16.90
N THR A 527 21.62 -5.50 -17.96
CA THR A 527 21.03 -5.32 -19.30
C THR A 527 20.40 -6.63 -19.81
N GLU A 528 21.08 -7.77 -19.61
CA GLU A 528 20.55 -9.08 -19.96
C GLU A 528 19.33 -9.44 -19.11
N ALA A 529 19.36 -9.20 -17.79
CA ALA A 529 18.21 -9.43 -16.91
C ALA A 529 16.98 -8.59 -17.30
N ILE A 530 17.17 -7.33 -17.70
CA ILE A 530 16.09 -6.47 -18.24
C ILE A 530 15.51 -7.07 -19.51
N ALA A 531 16.37 -7.44 -20.48
CA ALA A 531 15.91 -7.98 -21.76
C ALA A 531 15.12 -9.29 -21.61
N ILE A 532 15.61 -10.21 -20.76
CA ILE A 532 14.91 -11.49 -20.51
C ILE A 532 13.59 -11.23 -19.77
N SER A 533 13.60 -10.45 -18.68
CA SER A 533 12.37 -10.17 -17.90
C SER A 533 11.25 -9.52 -18.71
N GLN A 534 11.58 -8.58 -19.59
CA GLN A 534 10.60 -7.94 -20.49
C GLN A 534 9.99 -8.93 -21.49
N SER A 535 10.75 -9.93 -21.95
CA SER A 535 10.27 -10.88 -22.98
C SER A 535 9.11 -11.77 -22.53
N PHE A 536 8.95 -11.99 -21.22
CA PHE A 536 7.86 -12.79 -20.64
C PHE A 536 7.01 -12.04 -19.60
N GLY A 537 7.18 -10.72 -19.49
CA GLY A 537 6.31 -9.84 -18.69
C GLY A 537 6.59 -9.81 -17.18
N ASN A 538 7.83 -10.03 -16.74
CA ASN A 538 8.21 -9.95 -15.33
C ASN A 538 8.69 -8.55 -14.92
N ASN A 539 7.72 -7.66 -14.73
CA ASN A 539 7.97 -6.25 -14.41
C ASN A 539 8.75 -6.03 -13.11
N LEU A 540 8.63 -6.92 -12.11
CA LEU A 540 9.33 -6.79 -10.83
C LEU A 540 10.85 -6.91 -11.00
N VAL A 541 11.30 -7.92 -11.75
CA VAL A 541 12.73 -8.09 -12.00
C VAL A 541 13.26 -7.04 -12.97
N THR A 542 12.44 -6.62 -13.96
CA THR A 542 12.78 -5.48 -14.82
C THR A 542 13.06 -4.23 -14.00
N LEU A 543 12.17 -3.87 -13.06
CA LEU A 543 12.32 -2.72 -12.17
C LEU A 543 13.59 -2.83 -11.30
N ALA A 544 13.80 -3.98 -10.66
CA ALA A 544 14.96 -4.21 -9.80
C ALA A 544 16.29 -4.10 -10.58
N ALA A 545 16.36 -4.73 -11.77
CA ALA A 545 17.55 -4.69 -12.61
C ALA A 545 17.83 -3.30 -13.20
N ALA A 546 16.80 -2.60 -13.66
CA ALA A 546 16.94 -1.23 -14.18
C ALA A 546 17.35 -0.23 -13.09
N THR A 547 16.86 -0.39 -11.86
CA THR A 547 17.29 0.42 -10.71
C THR A 547 18.78 0.23 -10.43
N CYS A 548 19.25 -1.03 -10.40
CA CYS A 548 20.67 -1.33 -10.17
C CYS A 548 21.55 -0.85 -11.33
N LEU A 549 21.08 -0.99 -12.57
CA LEU A 549 21.78 -0.47 -13.75
C LEU A 549 21.95 1.05 -13.69
N GLY A 550 20.91 1.79 -13.30
CA GLY A 550 20.97 3.23 -13.12
C GLY A 550 22.01 3.63 -12.06
N GLN A 551 22.07 2.91 -10.93
CA GLN A 551 23.05 3.19 -9.87
C GLN A 551 24.49 2.97 -10.33
N VAL A 552 24.75 1.89 -11.09
CA VAL A 552 26.06 1.64 -11.68
C VAL A 552 26.43 2.71 -12.71
N GLN A 553 25.47 3.19 -13.50
CA GLN A 553 25.69 4.27 -14.48
C GLN A 553 25.95 5.62 -13.81
N GLU A 554 25.31 5.92 -12.67
CA GLU A 554 25.67 7.08 -11.84
C GLU A 554 27.13 7.00 -11.38
N ALA A 555 27.57 5.85 -10.88
CA ALA A 555 28.95 5.64 -10.43
C ALA A 555 29.99 5.69 -11.57
N GLU A 556 29.58 5.40 -12.81
CA GLU A 556 30.38 5.58 -14.02
C GLU A 556 30.35 7.02 -14.58
N ALA A 557 29.71 7.95 -13.86
CA ALA A 557 29.49 9.34 -14.29
C ALA A 557 28.73 9.48 -15.63
N ARG A 558 27.86 8.52 -15.96
CA ARG A 558 27.02 8.52 -17.18
C ARG A 558 25.56 8.79 -16.86
N LEU A 559 25.27 10.04 -16.47
CA LEU A 559 23.95 10.44 -15.98
C LEU A 559 22.84 10.34 -17.04
N ASP A 560 23.18 10.51 -18.32
CA ASP A 560 22.26 10.35 -19.46
C ASP A 560 21.72 8.92 -19.57
N LEU A 561 22.59 7.92 -19.35
CA LEU A 561 22.20 6.52 -19.31
C LEU A 561 21.47 6.18 -18.01
N ALA A 562 21.95 6.71 -16.87
CA ALA A 562 21.28 6.51 -15.58
C ALA A 562 19.83 7.02 -15.61
N ALA A 563 19.60 8.20 -16.18
CA ALA A 563 18.27 8.76 -16.42
C ALA A 563 17.38 7.83 -17.25
N GLN A 564 17.90 7.23 -18.32
CA GLN A 564 17.14 6.28 -19.13
C GLN A 564 16.75 5.03 -18.34
N SER A 565 17.66 4.50 -17.52
CA SER A 565 17.39 3.35 -16.67
C SER A 565 16.32 3.65 -15.62
N TYR A 566 16.37 4.82 -14.97
CA TYR A 566 15.35 5.24 -14.01
C TYR A 566 14.01 5.58 -14.66
N GLN A 567 14.02 6.15 -15.86
CA GLN A 567 12.81 6.38 -16.64
C GLN A 567 12.13 5.06 -17.04
N LEU A 568 12.92 4.04 -17.42
CA LEU A 568 12.40 2.70 -17.66
C LEU A 568 11.72 2.12 -16.40
N CYS A 569 12.31 2.34 -15.21
CA CYS A 569 11.66 1.95 -13.96
C CYS A 569 10.30 2.61 -13.79
N LEU A 570 10.22 3.93 -13.98
CA LEU A 570 8.97 4.68 -13.84
C LEU A 570 7.90 4.25 -14.86
N GLN A 571 8.29 3.97 -16.11
CA GLN A 571 7.37 3.45 -17.13
C GLN A 571 6.84 2.04 -16.78
N THR A 572 7.66 1.22 -16.13
CA THR A 572 7.31 -0.15 -15.74
C THR A 572 6.48 -0.19 -14.46
N ALA A 573 6.65 0.80 -13.56
CA ALA A 573 6.08 0.84 -12.22
C ALA A 573 4.58 1.21 -12.16
N GLY A 574 3.90 1.40 -13.30
CA GLY A 574 2.50 1.83 -13.33
C GLY A 574 2.28 3.29 -12.89
N ASP A 575 1.02 3.73 -12.90
CA ASP A 575 0.62 5.07 -12.47
C ASP A 575 -0.53 4.98 -11.44
N PRO A 576 -0.30 5.32 -10.15
CA PRO A 576 0.95 5.81 -9.58
C PRO A 576 2.06 4.73 -9.51
N PRO A 577 3.35 5.11 -9.46
CA PRO A 577 4.46 4.17 -9.39
C PRO A 577 4.38 3.23 -8.19
N TRP A 578 4.69 1.96 -8.40
CA TRP A 578 4.82 0.96 -7.35
C TRP A 578 5.83 1.38 -6.28
N VAL A 579 5.57 0.97 -5.04
CA VAL A 579 6.42 1.25 -3.86
C VAL A 579 7.88 0.83 -4.07
N SER A 580 8.10 -0.29 -4.78
CA SER A 580 9.43 -0.81 -5.11
C SER A 580 10.26 0.09 -6.04
N ALA A 581 9.67 1.12 -6.65
CA ALA A 581 10.38 2.07 -7.51
C ALA A 581 11.07 3.20 -6.72
N CYS A 582 10.93 3.25 -5.39
CA CYS A 582 11.40 4.36 -4.55
C CYS A 582 12.89 4.71 -4.75
N GLU A 583 13.77 3.71 -4.84
CA GLU A 583 15.21 3.91 -5.10
C GLU A 583 15.49 4.46 -6.51
N ALA A 584 14.75 4.02 -7.52
CA ALA A 584 14.87 4.55 -8.88
C ALA A 584 14.40 6.00 -8.96
N VAL A 585 13.31 6.33 -8.26
CA VAL A 585 12.78 7.70 -8.18
C VAL A 585 13.81 8.62 -7.51
N LEU A 586 14.40 8.18 -6.39
CA LEU A 586 15.46 8.95 -5.72
C LEU A 586 16.68 9.13 -6.62
N GLY A 587 17.11 8.08 -7.34
CA GLY A 587 18.20 8.17 -8.31
C GLY A 587 17.93 9.16 -9.43
N TYR A 588 16.69 9.19 -9.93
CA TYR A 588 16.31 10.19 -10.92
C TYR A 588 16.36 11.62 -10.38
N GLY A 589 15.93 11.81 -9.12
CA GLY A 589 16.11 13.09 -8.41
C GLY A 589 17.58 13.51 -8.31
N ARG A 590 18.51 12.59 -8.01
CA ARG A 590 19.95 12.87 -7.99
C ARG A 590 20.49 13.30 -9.35
N VAL A 591 20.02 12.66 -10.43
CA VAL A 591 20.41 13.04 -11.81
C VAL A 591 19.94 14.46 -12.13
N HIS A 592 18.67 14.79 -11.88
CA HIS A 592 18.14 16.14 -12.10
C HIS A 592 18.87 17.20 -11.27
N TYR A 593 19.27 16.87 -10.03
CA TYR A 593 20.09 17.75 -9.20
C TYR A 593 21.43 18.07 -9.88
N GLN A 594 22.12 17.06 -10.41
CA GLN A 594 23.38 17.27 -11.12
C GLN A 594 23.21 18.11 -12.40
N TRP A 595 22.06 18.00 -13.08
CA TRP A 595 21.70 18.85 -14.21
C TRP A 595 21.21 20.26 -13.82
N ASN A 596 21.25 20.60 -12.53
CA ASN A 596 20.80 21.89 -11.97
C ASN A 596 19.30 22.15 -12.15
N ASP A 597 18.50 21.10 -12.33
CA ASP A 597 17.03 21.14 -12.30
C ASP A 597 16.55 20.80 -10.88
N LEU A 598 16.65 21.80 -9.99
CA LEU A 598 16.38 21.62 -8.57
C LEU A 598 14.91 21.32 -8.28
N ASP A 599 13.98 21.86 -9.09
CA ASP A 599 12.54 21.63 -8.93
C ASP A 599 12.16 20.18 -9.25
N ALA A 600 12.70 19.61 -10.35
CA ALA A 600 12.51 18.19 -10.62
C ALA A 600 13.20 17.31 -9.57
N ALA A 601 14.40 17.67 -9.14
CA ALA A 601 15.14 16.93 -8.12
C ALA A 601 14.36 16.85 -6.79
N GLU A 602 13.77 17.97 -6.35
CA GLU A 602 12.96 18.03 -5.14
C GLU A 602 11.69 17.20 -5.27
N ARG A 603 10.95 17.34 -6.38
CA ARG A 603 9.73 16.54 -6.65
C ARG A 603 10.01 15.04 -6.59
N TYR A 604 11.06 14.57 -7.26
CA TYR A 604 11.40 13.15 -7.26
C TYR A 604 11.88 12.67 -5.88
N ALA A 605 12.67 13.46 -5.16
CA ALA A 605 13.11 13.09 -3.82
C ALA A 605 11.95 13.01 -2.80
N GLN A 606 10.97 13.92 -2.91
CA GLN A 606 9.74 13.87 -2.11
C GLN A 606 8.89 12.64 -2.46
N LEU A 607 8.72 12.34 -3.75
CA LEU A 607 8.01 11.13 -4.20
C LEU A 607 8.71 9.85 -3.72
N GLY A 608 10.04 9.77 -3.84
CA GLY A 608 10.84 8.65 -3.33
C GLY A 608 10.70 8.48 -1.81
N SER A 609 10.67 9.57 -1.05
CA SER A 609 10.43 9.55 0.40
C SER A 609 9.02 9.05 0.73
N HIS A 610 8.00 9.49 -0.01
CA HIS A 610 6.62 9.06 0.20
C HIS A 610 6.44 7.56 -0.08
N LEU A 611 6.97 7.07 -1.21
CA LEU A 611 6.92 5.65 -1.55
C LEU A 611 7.66 4.81 -0.50
N SER A 612 8.89 5.17 -0.17
CA SER A 612 9.71 4.38 0.76
C SER A 612 9.19 4.34 2.20
N GLN A 613 8.43 5.34 2.66
CA GLN A 613 7.80 5.33 4.00
C GLN A 613 6.72 4.26 4.16
N GLN A 614 6.22 3.67 3.06
CA GLN A 614 5.27 2.56 3.10
C GLN A 614 5.96 1.20 3.34
N MET A 615 7.30 1.18 3.37
CA MET A 615 8.10 -0.02 3.60
C MET A 615 8.82 0.05 4.96
N GLU A 616 8.66 -0.98 5.80
CA GLU A 616 9.24 -0.97 7.15
C GLU A 616 10.73 -1.34 7.22
N SER A 617 11.30 -1.92 6.15
CA SER A 617 12.62 -2.56 6.15
C SER A 617 13.64 -1.93 5.19
N VAL A 618 13.43 -0.68 4.77
CA VAL A 618 14.32 0.01 3.81
C VAL A 618 14.94 1.26 4.42
N ASP A 619 16.18 1.55 4.01
CA ASP A 619 16.95 2.73 4.40
C ASP A 619 16.70 3.94 3.48
N THR A 620 16.02 3.72 2.35
CA THR A 620 15.64 4.72 1.34
C THR A 620 15.00 6.00 1.91
N PRO A 621 14.13 5.98 2.95
CA PRO A 621 13.58 7.21 3.52
C PRO A 621 14.67 8.14 4.05
N ALA A 622 15.67 7.57 4.73
CA ALA A 622 16.80 8.30 5.26
C ALA A 622 17.68 8.86 4.13
N ALA A 623 17.92 8.07 3.08
CA ALA A 623 18.63 8.53 1.89
C ALA A 623 17.91 9.69 1.19
N CYS A 624 16.57 9.65 1.11
CA CYS A 624 15.77 10.74 0.56
C CYS A 624 15.89 12.03 1.39
N TRP A 625 15.79 11.94 2.73
CA TRP A 625 15.91 13.12 3.59
C TRP A 625 17.33 13.69 3.61
N THR A 626 18.37 12.85 3.60
CA THR A 626 19.76 13.31 3.45
C THR A 626 19.96 14.06 2.13
N PHE A 627 19.39 13.53 1.03
CA PHE A 627 19.46 14.20 -0.27
C PHE A 627 18.67 15.50 -0.31
N LEU A 628 17.45 15.52 0.24
CA LEU A 628 16.64 16.74 0.36
C LEU A 628 17.36 17.80 1.21
N ALA A 629 18.03 17.41 2.31
CA ALA A 629 18.80 18.35 3.12
C ALA A 629 19.93 19.01 2.32
N ARG A 630 20.64 18.23 1.50
CA ARG A 630 21.65 18.76 0.58
C ARG A 630 21.04 19.71 -0.45
N LEU A 631 19.87 19.37 -1.00
CA LEU A 631 19.16 20.19 -1.97
C LEU A 631 18.70 21.52 -1.36
N LYS A 632 18.15 21.51 -0.14
CA LYS A 632 17.76 22.72 0.60
C LYS A 632 18.94 23.61 0.92
N LEU A 633 20.08 23.02 1.31
CA LEU A 633 21.32 23.78 1.49
C LEU A 633 21.77 24.44 0.18
N ALA A 634 21.64 23.75 -0.96
CA ALA A 634 21.95 24.29 -2.29
C ALA A 634 21.00 25.43 -2.73
N GLN A 635 19.76 25.44 -2.25
CA GLN A 635 18.79 26.54 -2.42
C GLN A 635 18.99 27.68 -1.40
N GLY A 636 19.87 27.50 -0.40
CA GLY A 636 20.12 28.48 0.66
C GLY A 636 19.21 28.36 1.88
N ASP A 637 18.31 27.37 1.92
CA ASP A 637 17.45 27.10 3.09
C ASP A 637 18.18 26.21 4.10
N VAL A 638 19.02 26.85 4.92
CA VAL A 638 19.79 26.18 5.97
C VAL A 638 18.87 25.63 7.07
N THR A 639 17.74 26.28 7.35
CA THR A 639 16.83 25.88 8.43
C THR A 639 16.14 24.56 8.10
N GLU A 640 15.60 24.43 6.89
CA GLU A 640 14.98 23.19 6.44
C GLU A 640 16.01 22.06 6.30
N ALA A 641 17.22 22.37 5.82
CA ALA A 641 18.31 21.41 5.74
C ALA A 641 18.66 20.77 7.11
N VAL A 642 18.75 21.59 8.17
CA VAL A 642 18.99 21.10 9.55
C VAL A 642 17.85 20.19 10.03
N ALA A 643 16.60 20.57 9.76
CA ALA A 643 15.44 19.78 10.17
C ALA A 643 15.41 18.40 9.49
N LEU A 644 15.72 18.35 8.19
CA LEU A 644 15.78 17.11 7.41
C LEU A 644 16.91 16.20 7.86
N VAL A 645 18.09 16.74 8.18
CA VAL A 645 19.20 15.98 8.76
C VAL A 645 18.81 15.36 10.09
N ALA A 646 18.21 16.13 11.01
CA ALA A 646 17.79 15.62 12.31
C ALA A 646 16.75 14.49 12.17
N LYS A 647 15.83 14.62 11.19
CA LYS A 647 14.84 13.60 10.85
C LYS A 647 15.50 12.30 10.34
N ALA A 648 16.48 12.42 9.44
CA ALA A 648 17.24 11.29 8.93
C ALA A 648 18.04 10.57 10.03
N GLU A 649 18.74 11.34 10.87
CA GLU A 649 19.54 10.82 11.99
C GLU A 649 18.68 10.01 12.97
N GLN A 650 17.54 10.58 13.38
CA GLN A 650 16.61 9.93 14.29
C GLN A 650 16.10 8.60 13.71
N PHE A 651 15.74 8.57 12.43
CA PHE A 651 15.27 7.36 11.77
C PHE A 651 16.37 6.30 11.67
N MET A 652 17.58 6.68 11.26
CA MET A 652 18.72 5.76 11.15
C MET A 652 19.05 5.11 12.49
N HIS A 653 19.05 5.88 13.60
CA HIS A 653 19.29 5.33 14.94
C HIS A 653 18.16 4.42 15.43
N GLN A 654 16.89 4.77 15.18
CA GLN A 654 15.75 3.95 15.57
C GLN A 654 15.71 2.60 14.86
N ARG A 655 16.12 2.55 13.58
CA ARG A 655 16.06 1.37 12.71
C ARG A 655 17.41 0.67 12.52
N ASN A 656 18.48 1.17 13.12
CA ASN A 656 19.85 0.65 13.06
C ASN A 656 20.48 0.65 11.63
N PHE A 657 20.20 1.67 10.81
CA PHE A 657 20.74 1.82 9.46
C PHE A 657 22.09 2.58 9.44
N LEU A 658 23.07 2.06 10.16
CA LEU A 658 24.35 2.77 10.40
C LEU A 658 25.22 2.93 9.13
N LEU A 659 25.02 2.11 8.10
CA LEU A 659 25.77 2.17 6.84
C LEU A 659 25.59 3.49 6.07
N ARG A 660 24.52 4.25 6.34
CA ARG A 660 24.20 5.53 5.68
C ARG A 660 24.66 6.77 6.47
N LEU A 661 25.20 6.58 7.67
CA LEU A 661 25.67 7.69 8.51
C LEU A 661 26.74 8.57 7.83
N PRO A 662 27.73 8.03 7.09
CA PRO A 662 28.75 8.88 6.45
C PRO A 662 28.17 9.92 5.49
N ASP A 663 27.13 9.57 4.72
CA ASP A 663 26.46 10.48 3.78
C ASP A 663 25.74 11.62 4.53
N LEU A 664 25.08 11.28 5.65
CA LEU A 664 24.41 12.25 6.51
C LEU A 664 25.42 13.21 7.16
N VAL A 665 26.52 12.68 7.68
CA VAL A 665 27.59 13.45 8.32
C VAL A 665 28.26 14.39 7.32
N ALA A 666 28.45 13.97 6.06
CA ALA A 666 28.96 14.85 5.02
C ALA A 666 28.06 16.08 4.79
N VAL A 667 26.73 15.92 4.85
CA VAL A 667 25.78 17.03 4.75
C VAL A 667 25.78 17.88 6.04
N GLN A 668 25.88 17.27 7.22
CA GLN A 668 26.05 18.01 8.49
C GLN A 668 27.27 18.93 8.46
N ILE A 669 28.41 18.43 7.99
CA ILE A 669 29.63 19.23 7.87
C ILE A 669 29.43 20.40 6.92
N LEU A 670 28.75 20.19 5.77
CA LEU A 670 28.43 21.27 4.85
C LEU A 670 27.56 22.37 5.48
N ILE A 671 26.56 21.97 6.28
CA ILE A 671 25.71 22.91 7.03
C ILE A 671 26.55 23.71 8.03
N LEU A 672 27.41 23.05 8.82
CA LEU A 672 28.26 23.70 9.81
C LEU A 672 29.24 24.69 9.17
N LEU A 673 29.85 24.31 8.04
CA LEU A 673 30.72 25.19 7.27
C LEU A 673 29.98 26.43 6.74
N ASN A 674 28.74 26.27 6.29
CA ASN A 674 27.90 27.39 5.83
C ASN A 674 27.51 28.34 6.99
N GLN A 675 27.27 27.79 8.18
CA GLN A 675 27.00 28.54 9.40
C GLN A 675 28.24 29.20 10.02
N GLY A 676 29.45 28.80 9.60
CA GLY A 676 30.72 29.27 10.15
C GLY A 676 31.14 28.59 11.47
N ASP A 677 30.48 27.50 11.86
CA ASP A 677 30.82 26.72 13.07
C ASP A 677 31.90 25.69 12.76
N LEU A 678 33.15 26.17 12.68
CA LEU A 678 34.31 25.35 12.34
C LEU A 678 34.68 24.36 13.45
N ASP A 679 34.52 24.74 14.71
CA ASP A 679 34.93 23.90 15.85
C ASP A 679 34.09 22.62 15.91
N THR A 680 32.77 22.73 15.74
CA THR A 680 31.87 21.57 15.68
C THR A 680 32.14 20.71 14.45
N ALA A 681 32.45 21.32 13.29
CA ALA A 681 32.77 20.58 12.07
C ALA A 681 34.06 19.74 12.20
N VAL A 682 35.10 20.29 12.86
CA VAL A 682 36.35 19.57 13.15
C VAL A 682 36.09 18.40 14.10
N HIS A 683 35.35 18.61 15.18
CA HIS A 683 35.04 17.54 16.15
C HIS A 683 34.24 16.41 15.49
N LEU A 684 33.27 16.74 14.63
CA LEU A 684 32.46 15.75 13.93
C LEU A 684 33.31 14.87 12.97
N LEU A 685 34.33 15.45 12.34
CA LEU A 685 35.29 14.73 11.49
C LEU A 685 36.20 13.76 12.25
N GLU A 686 36.49 13.98 13.54
CA GLU A 686 37.39 13.08 14.30
C GLU A 686 36.83 11.65 14.40
N SER A 687 35.52 11.48 14.20
CA SER A 687 34.82 10.20 14.28
C SER A 687 34.52 9.55 12.92
N HIS A 688 34.82 10.23 11.80
CA HIS A 688 34.46 9.76 10.45
C HIS A 688 35.57 10.03 9.42
N ASP A 689 35.92 9.01 8.62
CA ASP A 689 36.88 9.18 7.52
C ASP A 689 36.18 9.71 6.26
N LEU A 690 36.13 11.04 6.12
CA LEU A 690 35.47 11.75 5.02
C LEU A 690 36.46 12.71 4.33
N PRO A 691 37.26 12.25 3.35
CA PRO A 691 38.36 13.03 2.75
C PRO A 691 37.93 14.37 2.15
N LEU A 692 36.81 14.40 1.41
CA LEU A 692 36.28 15.64 0.81
C LEU A 692 35.82 16.64 1.88
N SER A 693 35.11 16.17 2.90
CA SER A 693 34.66 17.01 4.01
C SER A 693 35.85 17.54 4.83
N LYS A 694 36.87 16.71 5.06
CA LYS A 694 38.12 17.10 5.71
C LYS A 694 38.87 18.17 4.94
N ALA A 695 38.98 18.03 3.61
CA ALA A 695 39.59 19.04 2.76
C ALA A 695 38.83 20.38 2.81
N ARG A 696 37.49 20.35 2.81
CA ARG A 696 36.65 21.55 2.97
C ARG A 696 36.84 22.24 4.32
N VAL A 697 36.95 21.46 5.41
CA VAL A 697 37.24 22.01 6.75
C VAL A 697 38.63 22.66 6.81
N HIS A 698 39.67 22.00 6.27
CA HIS A 698 41.00 22.62 6.18
C HIS A 698 41.01 23.88 5.32
N LEU A 699 40.27 23.89 4.22
CA LEU A 699 40.12 25.08 3.38
C LEU A 699 39.46 26.23 4.15
N ALA A 700 38.42 25.95 4.95
CA ALA A 700 37.75 26.93 5.77
C ALA A 700 38.61 27.44 6.95
N GLN A 701 39.55 26.63 7.43
CA GLN A 701 40.59 27.04 8.40
C GLN A 701 41.70 27.90 7.76
N GLY A 702 41.77 27.98 6.43
CA GLY A 702 42.82 28.65 5.67
C GLY A 702 44.06 27.80 5.39
N ASP A 703 44.05 26.53 5.82
CA ASP A 703 45.15 25.57 5.68
C ASP A 703 45.12 24.87 4.31
N THR A 704 45.31 25.64 3.25
CA THR A 704 45.29 25.16 1.85
C THR A 704 46.28 24.01 1.58
N THR A 705 47.44 24.00 2.24
CA THR A 705 48.42 22.91 2.10
C THR A 705 47.88 21.57 2.60
N LEU A 706 47.26 21.54 3.79
CA LEU A 706 46.67 20.32 4.35
C LEU A 706 45.47 19.86 3.53
N ALA A 707 44.67 20.79 3.00
CA ALA A 707 43.59 20.46 2.08
C ALA A 707 44.10 19.79 0.80
N LEU A 708 45.19 20.28 0.21
CA LEU A 708 45.81 19.66 -0.98
C LEU A 708 46.40 18.28 -0.68
N ASP A 709 47.09 18.10 0.45
CA ASP A 709 47.66 16.81 0.83
C ASP A 709 46.58 15.71 0.94
N VAL A 710 45.43 16.05 1.54
CA VAL A 710 44.28 15.13 1.65
C VAL A 710 43.69 14.83 0.26
N LEU A 711 43.48 15.84 -0.57
CA LEU A 711 42.88 15.67 -1.90
C LEU A 711 43.79 14.91 -2.87
N GLU A 712 45.10 15.14 -2.82
CA GLU A 712 46.06 14.46 -3.70
C GLU A 712 46.15 12.97 -3.37
N SER A 713 46.24 12.63 -2.08
CA SER A 713 46.18 11.23 -1.63
C SER A 713 44.88 10.56 -2.05
N PHE A 714 43.75 11.26 -1.90
CA PHE A 714 42.43 10.70 -2.25
C PHE A 714 42.26 10.56 -3.76
N ARG A 715 42.72 11.53 -4.55
CA ARG A 715 42.72 11.48 -6.02
C ARG A 715 43.47 10.27 -6.55
N GLN A 716 44.70 10.02 -6.07
CA GLN A 716 45.50 8.86 -6.49
C GLN A 716 44.78 7.53 -6.19
N GLN A 717 44.08 7.46 -5.07
CA GLN A 717 43.24 6.31 -4.74
C GLN A 717 42.07 6.16 -5.73
N MET A 718 41.36 7.24 -6.09
CA MET A 718 40.25 7.18 -7.04
C MET A 718 40.71 6.83 -8.47
N GLU A 719 41.86 7.34 -8.90
CA GLU A 719 42.48 7.02 -10.19
C GLU A 719 42.89 5.53 -10.25
N SER A 720 43.56 5.00 -9.22
CA SER A 720 43.93 3.59 -9.17
C SER A 720 42.72 2.64 -9.15
N ASN A 721 41.64 3.05 -8.48
CA ASN A 721 40.40 2.29 -8.39
C ASN A 721 39.48 2.46 -9.61
N HIS A 722 39.78 3.39 -10.51
CA HIS A 722 38.97 3.73 -11.68
C HIS A 722 37.53 4.14 -11.31
N TRP A 723 37.36 5.03 -10.33
CA TRP A 723 36.06 5.55 -9.89
C TRP A 723 35.84 6.98 -10.41
N PRO A 724 35.23 7.16 -11.59
CA PRO A 724 35.16 8.46 -12.26
C PRO A 724 34.26 9.47 -11.55
N ASP A 725 33.21 9.03 -10.87
CA ASP A 725 32.29 9.90 -10.12
C ASP A 725 32.98 10.54 -8.91
N GLU A 726 33.72 9.75 -8.13
CA GLU A 726 34.51 10.23 -7.00
C GLU A 726 35.70 11.05 -7.49
N LEU A 727 36.41 10.60 -8.53
CA LEU A 727 37.51 11.35 -9.14
C LEU A 727 37.06 12.75 -9.55
N LEU A 728 35.89 12.87 -10.17
CA LEU A 728 35.33 14.16 -10.56
C LEU A 728 35.10 15.07 -9.33
N LYS A 729 34.51 14.56 -8.23
CA LYS A 729 34.31 15.33 -6.99
C LYS A 729 35.64 15.83 -6.42
N VAL A 730 36.68 14.99 -6.40
CA VAL A 730 38.02 15.38 -5.92
C VAL A 730 38.61 16.48 -6.79
N MET A 731 38.61 16.30 -8.12
CA MET A 731 39.22 17.27 -9.05
C MET A 731 38.54 18.65 -8.97
N VAL A 732 37.21 18.68 -8.84
CA VAL A 732 36.42 19.90 -8.71
C VAL A 732 36.84 20.69 -7.46
N LEU A 733 36.91 20.03 -6.30
CA LEU A 733 37.34 20.67 -5.05
C LEU A 733 38.84 21.04 -5.10
N GLN A 734 39.68 20.19 -5.70
CA GLN A 734 41.12 20.43 -5.83
C GLN A 734 41.41 21.69 -6.67
N ALA A 735 40.65 21.93 -7.74
CA ALA A 735 40.76 23.16 -8.54
C ALA A 735 40.51 24.43 -7.69
N VAL A 736 39.50 24.39 -6.81
CA VAL A 736 39.20 25.50 -5.88
C VAL A 736 40.32 25.71 -4.89
N VAL A 737 40.84 24.63 -4.29
CA VAL A 737 41.92 24.71 -3.30
C VAL A 737 43.20 25.27 -3.94
N TYR A 738 43.57 24.87 -5.16
CA TYR A 738 44.74 25.42 -5.85
C TYR A 738 44.61 26.91 -6.17
N GLU A 739 43.41 27.38 -6.55
CA GLU A 739 43.17 28.81 -6.76
C GLU A 739 43.35 29.60 -5.45
N MET A 740 42.86 29.06 -4.33
CA MET A 740 43.05 29.67 -3.01
C MET A 740 44.49 29.59 -2.50
N HIS A 741 45.25 28.56 -2.89
CA HIS A 741 46.68 28.42 -2.58
C HIS A 741 47.57 29.38 -3.40
N GLY A 742 47.08 29.85 -4.56
CA GLY A 742 47.78 30.77 -5.46
C GLY A 742 48.49 30.11 -6.64
N GLU A 743 48.33 28.80 -6.82
CA GLU A 743 48.90 28.00 -7.93
C GLU A 743 47.94 27.98 -9.13
N ARG A 744 47.83 29.14 -9.79
CA ARG A 744 46.76 29.43 -10.76
C ARG A 744 46.79 28.56 -12.01
N ASP A 745 47.96 28.35 -12.59
CA ASP A 745 48.08 27.56 -13.83
C ASP A 745 47.62 26.10 -13.60
N THR A 746 47.94 25.56 -12.42
CA THR A 746 47.52 24.23 -11.98
C THR A 746 46.01 24.17 -11.73
N ALA A 747 45.43 25.18 -11.09
CA ALA A 747 43.98 25.27 -10.86
C ALA A 747 43.19 25.24 -12.18
N VAL A 748 43.61 26.03 -13.17
CA VAL A 748 42.97 26.08 -14.50
C VAL A 748 43.12 24.75 -15.25
N GLN A 749 44.29 24.11 -15.17
CA GLN A 749 44.51 22.81 -15.81
C GLN A 749 43.60 21.73 -15.22
N ILE A 750 43.53 21.62 -13.89
CA ILE A 750 42.68 20.64 -13.21
C ILE A 750 41.20 20.91 -13.48
N LEU A 751 40.78 22.17 -13.48
CA LEU A 751 39.42 22.54 -13.84
C LEU A 751 39.09 22.13 -15.29
N SER A 752 40.01 22.34 -16.24
CA SER A 752 39.81 21.93 -17.63
C SER A 752 39.63 20.43 -17.76
N ASP A 753 40.43 19.64 -17.04
CA ASP A 753 40.33 18.17 -17.04
C ASP A 753 39.02 17.70 -16.37
N ALA A 754 38.61 18.35 -15.28
CA ALA A 754 37.33 18.07 -14.61
C ALA A 754 36.12 18.38 -15.51
N LEU A 755 36.15 19.51 -16.23
CA LEU A 755 35.11 19.88 -17.18
C LEU A 755 34.99 18.88 -18.33
N ALA A 756 36.12 18.36 -18.84
CA ALA A 756 36.14 17.34 -19.88
C ALA A 756 35.55 16.00 -19.40
N LEU A 757 35.80 15.63 -18.14
CA LEU A 757 35.22 14.42 -17.53
C LEU A 757 33.71 14.59 -17.24
N ALA A 758 33.28 15.80 -16.88
CA ALA A 758 31.90 16.11 -16.55
C ALA A 758 30.98 16.30 -17.77
N GLU A 759 31.51 16.77 -18.90
CA GLU A 759 30.74 17.14 -20.10
C GLU A 759 29.83 16.02 -20.64
N PRO A 760 30.26 14.73 -20.74
CA PRO A 760 29.40 13.65 -21.23
C PRO A 760 28.15 13.41 -20.37
N GLY A 761 28.29 13.53 -19.04
CA GLY A 761 27.18 13.36 -18.09
C GLY A 761 26.37 14.65 -17.85
N GLY A 762 26.88 15.80 -18.29
CA GLY A 762 26.21 17.09 -18.13
C GLY A 762 26.20 17.63 -16.69
N PHE A 763 27.19 17.29 -15.85
CA PHE A 763 27.26 17.73 -14.45
C PHE A 763 27.45 19.24 -14.28
N ILE A 764 26.40 19.95 -13.89
CA ILE A 764 26.46 21.38 -13.57
C ILE A 764 26.66 21.59 -12.08
N ARG A 765 25.84 20.92 -11.26
CA ARG A 765 25.71 21.26 -9.84
C ARG A 765 26.96 20.93 -9.02
N ILE A 766 27.72 19.92 -9.43
CA ILE A 766 29.02 19.60 -8.82
C ILE A 766 29.98 20.80 -8.78
N PHE A 767 29.95 21.67 -9.81
CA PHE A 767 30.77 22.89 -9.83
C PHE A 767 30.09 24.03 -9.07
N VAL A 768 28.78 24.17 -9.25
CA VAL A 768 27.99 25.26 -8.64
C VAL A 768 28.00 25.19 -7.11
N ASP A 769 27.96 23.98 -6.55
CA ASP A 769 27.99 23.74 -5.09
C ASP A 769 29.29 24.23 -4.43
N GLU A 770 30.39 24.41 -5.17
CA GLU A 770 31.65 24.97 -4.63
C GLU A 770 31.63 26.51 -4.50
N GLY A 771 30.57 27.16 -4.99
CA GLY A 771 30.30 28.58 -4.75
C GLY A 771 31.25 29.56 -5.46
N GLN A 772 31.41 30.74 -4.86
CA GLN A 772 32.07 31.89 -5.48
C GLN A 772 33.51 31.64 -5.97
N PRO A 773 34.37 30.90 -5.24
CA PRO A 773 35.71 30.58 -5.73
C PRO A 773 35.71 29.86 -7.08
N MET A 774 34.76 28.95 -7.32
CA MET A 774 34.61 28.24 -8.59
C MET A 774 34.11 29.17 -9.70
N ALA A 775 33.15 30.05 -9.41
CA ALA A 775 32.65 31.04 -10.35
C ALA A 775 33.76 32.00 -10.82
N GLU A 776 34.63 32.44 -9.90
CA GLU A 776 35.79 33.27 -10.21
C GLU A 776 36.80 32.53 -11.09
N LEU A 777 37.08 31.25 -10.80
CA LEU A 777 37.99 30.42 -11.58
C LEU A 777 37.49 30.20 -13.01
N LEU A 778 36.20 29.88 -13.18
CA LEU A 778 35.54 29.76 -14.50
C LEU A 778 35.57 31.09 -15.28
N THR A 779 35.33 32.21 -14.60
CA THR A 779 35.39 33.55 -15.21
C THR A 779 36.81 33.92 -15.65
N LYS A 780 37.83 33.55 -14.87
CA LYS A 780 39.24 33.76 -15.22
C LYS A 780 39.66 32.90 -16.41
N MET A 781 39.31 31.61 -16.41
CA MET A 781 39.52 30.72 -17.56
C MET A 781 38.92 31.30 -18.85
N LYS A 782 37.71 31.87 -18.78
CA LYS A 782 37.08 32.57 -19.91
C LYS A 782 37.91 33.75 -20.44
N ARG A 783 38.55 34.52 -19.54
CA ARG A 783 39.35 35.72 -19.89
C ARG A 783 40.73 35.36 -20.45
N GLU A 784 41.37 34.33 -19.92
CA GLU A 784 42.77 34.00 -20.22
C GLU A 784 42.92 33.08 -21.42
N SER A 785 42.02 32.10 -21.61
CA SER A 785 42.14 31.12 -22.68
C SER A 785 41.47 31.56 -23.99
N GLY A 786 40.56 32.55 -23.95
CA GLY A 786 39.78 33.04 -25.11
C GLY A 786 38.89 31.99 -25.79
N ARG A 787 38.89 30.75 -25.30
CA ARG A 787 38.18 29.57 -25.80
C ARG A 787 37.55 28.85 -24.61
N MET A 788 36.32 29.20 -24.30
CA MET A 788 35.49 28.44 -23.36
C MET A 788 34.66 27.44 -24.18
N THR A 789 34.62 26.17 -23.79
CA THR A 789 33.73 25.19 -24.43
C THR A 789 32.28 25.59 -24.19
N GLY A 790 31.36 25.15 -25.06
CA GLY A 790 29.92 25.42 -24.88
C GLY A 790 29.41 24.90 -23.53
N TYR A 791 30.00 23.82 -23.02
CA TYR A 791 29.71 23.25 -21.71
C TYR A 791 30.16 24.13 -20.54
N ALA A 792 31.42 24.59 -20.52
CA ALA A 792 31.91 25.49 -19.47
C ALA A 792 31.10 26.81 -19.41
N HIS A 793 30.58 27.28 -20.55
CA HIS A 793 29.65 28.40 -20.57
C HIS A 793 28.33 28.11 -19.86
N LYS A 794 27.75 26.91 -20.06
CA LYS A 794 26.51 26.50 -19.37
C LYS A 794 26.71 26.47 -17.85
N VAL A 795 27.83 25.91 -17.38
CA VAL A 795 28.16 25.88 -15.95
C VAL A 795 28.29 27.30 -15.38
N LEU A 796 28.99 28.20 -16.08
CA LEU A 796 29.12 29.59 -15.65
C LEU A 796 27.76 30.34 -15.63
N THR A 797 26.88 30.05 -16.60
CA THR A 797 25.55 30.67 -16.67
C THR A 797 24.66 30.24 -15.49
N ALA A 798 24.84 29.02 -14.97
CA ALA A 798 24.10 28.55 -13.80
C ALA A 798 24.44 29.36 -12.53
N PHE A 799 25.69 29.83 -12.39
CA PHE A 799 26.06 30.75 -11.31
C PHE A 799 25.38 32.12 -11.43
N ASP A 800 25.25 32.65 -12.65
CA ASP A 800 24.59 33.93 -12.90
C ASP A 800 23.10 33.85 -12.50
N GLN A 801 22.43 32.74 -12.84
CA GLN A 801 21.03 32.47 -12.46
C GLN A 801 20.86 32.36 -10.93
N GLN A 802 21.82 31.76 -10.21
CA GLN A 802 21.76 31.65 -8.75
C GLN A 802 21.98 32.99 -8.04
N ASN A 803 22.83 33.86 -8.61
CA ASN A 803 23.11 35.20 -8.08
C ASN A 803 21.96 36.21 -8.36
N GLU A 804 21.16 36.01 -9.40
CA GLU A 804 19.97 36.85 -9.68
C GLU A 804 18.82 36.58 -8.70
N ILE A 805 18.74 35.37 -8.15
CA ILE A 805 17.72 34.98 -7.15
C ILE A 805 18.07 35.49 -5.74
N HIS A 806 19.36 35.74 -5.46
CA HIS A 806 19.85 36.27 -4.17
C HIS A 806 20.82 37.46 -4.35
N PRO A 807 20.33 38.72 -4.37
CA PRO A 807 21.21 39.88 -4.47
C PRO A 807 22.11 39.98 -3.24
N SER A 808 23.42 39.85 -3.48
CA SER A 808 24.50 39.92 -2.51
C SER A 808 24.56 41.29 -1.82
N SER A 809 24.13 41.35 -0.56
CA SER A 809 24.38 42.48 0.33
C SER A 809 25.78 42.39 0.95
N LEU A 810 26.83 42.63 0.17
CA LEU A 810 28.19 42.80 0.71
C LEU A 810 28.93 43.91 -0.05
N THR A 811 28.81 45.14 0.45
CA THR A 811 29.84 46.18 0.27
C THR A 811 30.46 46.53 1.63
N PRO A 812 31.80 46.62 1.75
CA PRO A 812 32.48 46.78 3.03
C PRO A 812 32.54 48.26 3.44
N SER A 813 31.84 48.65 4.51
CA SER A 813 32.06 49.95 5.17
C SER A 813 32.80 49.77 6.50
N LYS A 814 34.03 50.27 6.55
CA LYS A 814 34.80 50.51 7.78
C LYS A 814 34.11 51.59 8.62
N SER A 815 33.69 51.26 9.85
CA SER A 815 33.71 52.18 10.99
C SER A 815 33.61 51.46 12.33
N SER A 816 34.76 51.40 13.01
CA SER A 816 34.98 51.52 14.45
C SER A 816 33.87 51.17 15.46
N GLY A 817 34.10 50.07 16.17
CA GLY A 817 34.15 50.04 17.65
C GLY A 817 32.86 50.32 18.41
N GLN A 818 32.05 49.29 18.64
CA GLN A 818 31.15 49.22 19.79
C GLN A 818 31.00 47.77 20.28
N VAL A 819 31.57 47.52 21.45
CA VAL A 819 31.23 46.55 22.50
C VAL A 819 30.60 45.21 22.07
N ALA A 820 31.38 44.15 22.29
CA ALA A 820 30.91 42.77 22.28
C ALA A 820 29.64 42.62 23.14
N GLN A 821 28.55 42.20 22.51
CA GLN A 821 27.42 41.58 23.20
C GLN A 821 27.67 40.06 23.28
N PRO A 822 27.31 39.42 24.39
CA PRO A 822 27.72 38.05 24.70
C PRO A 822 26.87 37.02 23.95
N LEU A 823 27.47 35.84 23.78
CA LEU A 823 26.85 34.59 23.33
C LEU A 823 25.43 34.39 23.88
N VAL A 824 24.51 33.91 23.04
CA VAL A 824 23.11 33.65 23.42
C VAL A 824 22.97 32.41 24.30
N GLU A 825 24.02 31.60 24.54
CA GLU A 825 24.19 30.80 25.79
C GLU A 825 25.53 30.03 25.79
N PRO A 826 26.37 30.09 26.84
CA PRO A 826 27.46 29.14 27.06
C PRO A 826 26.90 27.84 27.68
N LEU A 827 27.51 26.69 27.35
CA LEU A 827 27.11 25.39 27.92
C LEU A 827 27.01 25.46 29.45
N SER A 828 25.84 25.12 29.96
CA SER A 828 25.50 25.15 31.37
C SER A 828 26.27 24.07 32.14
N VAL A 829 26.46 24.30 33.45
CA VAL A 829 27.05 23.32 34.40
C VAL A 829 26.43 21.91 34.28
N ARG A 830 25.19 21.82 33.78
CA ARG A 830 24.46 20.58 33.52
C ARG A 830 24.88 19.83 32.25
N GLU A 831 25.31 20.50 31.20
CA GLU A 831 25.77 19.81 29.98
C GLU A 831 27.12 19.10 30.22
N LEU A 832 27.94 19.66 31.13
CA LEU A 832 29.14 19.02 31.65
C LEU A 832 28.84 17.83 32.59
N GLU A 833 27.79 17.90 33.41
CA GLU A 833 27.35 16.77 34.26
C GLU A 833 26.78 15.61 33.43
N VAL A 834 26.07 15.91 32.33
CA VAL A 834 25.53 14.90 31.40
C VAL A 834 26.64 14.17 30.66
N LEU A 835 27.67 14.89 30.20
CA LEU A 835 28.87 14.29 29.61
C LEU A 835 29.63 13.39 30.60
N GLN A 836 29.64 13.74 31.89
CA GLN A 836 30.26 12.91 32.95
C GLN A 836 29.47 11.64 33.30
N LEU A 837 28.14 11.65 33.17
CA LEU A 837 27.28 10.49 33.42
C LEU A 837 27.28 9.50 32.24
N ILE A 838 27.36 10.01 31.01
CA ILE A 838 27.54 9.20 29.79
C ILE A 838 28.93 8.53 29.78
N ALA A 839 29.96 9.23 30.25
CA ALA A 839 31.31 8.68 30.43
C ALA A 839 31.40 7.58 31.53
N GLN A 840 30.38 7.43 32.37
CA GLN A 840 30.31 6.41 33.43
C GLN A 840 29.56 5.12 33.02
N GLY A 841 29.01 5.06 31.79
CA GLY A 841 28.49 3.81 31.21
C GLY A 841 27.10 3.35 31.68
N LEU A 842 26.27 4.24 32.25
CA LEU A 842 24.90 3.89 32.71
C LEU A 842 23.90 3.85 31.54
N SER A 843 23.00 2.86 31.57
CA SER A 843 22.01 2.62 30.50
C SER A 843 20.70 3.41 30.71
N ASN A 844 20.00 3.73 29.60
CA ASN A 844 18.66 4.34 29.63
C ASN A 844 17.63 3.53 30.45
N ARG A 845 17.87 2.23 30.65
CA ARG A 845 17.05 1.32 31.46
C ARG A 845 17.21 1.58 32.97
N GLU A 846 18.44 1.87 33.42
CA GLU A 846 18.75 2.17 34.83
C GLU A 846 18.30 3.59 35.25
N ILE A 847 18.00 4.44 34.28
CA ILE A 847 17.40 5.76 34.47
C ILE A 847 15.87 5.66 34.65
N GLY A 848 15.21 4.70 33.99
CA GLY A 848 13.76 4.44 34.12
C GLY A 848 13.33 3.87 35.47
N GLU A 849 14.25 3.40 36.30
CA GLU A 849 13.97 2.74 37.60
C GLU A 849 13.78 3.71 38.79
N ARG A 850 13.64 5.02 38.56
CA ARG A 850 13.68 6.03 39.65
C ARG A 850 12.36 6.76 39.95
N LEU A 851 11.35 6.71 39.06
CA LEU A 851 10.05 7.37 39.24
C LEU A 851 8.91 6.41 38.83
N PHE A 852 7.90 6.23 39.68
CA PHE A 852 6.79 5.31 39.42
C PHE A 852 5.42 5.85 39.83
N LEU A 853 4.39 5.53 39.04
CA LEU A 853 3.00 5.54 39.48
C LEU A 853 2.60 4.16 40.02
N GLU A 854 2.13 4.09 41.26
CA GLU A 854 1.60 2.88 41.88
C GLU A 854 0.07 2.87 41.84
N ILE A 855 -0.52 1.74 41.47
CA ILE A 855 -1.98 1.55 41.38
C ILE A 855 -2.37 0.33 42.23
N GLY A 856 -3.22 0.55 43.24
CA GLY A 856 -3.78 -0.47 44.14
C GLY A 856 -2.87 -0.87 45.32
N GLU A 857 -3.45 -1.39 46.40
CA GLU A 857 -2.74 -1.94 47.57
C GLU A 857 -3.57 -3.04 48.27
N THR A 858 -2.94 -3.92 49.05
CA THR A 858 -3.65 -4.77 50.01
C THR A 858 -4.28 -3.92 51.14
N GLY A 859 -5.57 -3.58 51.02
CA GLY A 859 -6.34 -2.89 52.07
C GLY A 859 -7.41 -1.94 51.51
N SER A 860 -8.19 -1.29 52.38
CA SER A 860 -9.39 -0.52 51.99
C SER A 860 -9.13 0.91 51.44
N LEU A 861 -7.93 1.21 50.93
CA LEU A 861 -7.53 2.57 50.52
C LEU A 861 -7.22 2.73 49.03
N ASP A 862 -7.07 1.63 48.26
CA ASP A 862 -6.98 1.51 46.79
C ASP A 862 -7.05 2.83 45.97
N ALA A 863 -5.90 3.50 45.81
CA ALA A 863 -5.75 4.80 45.12
C ALA A 863 -4.61 4.77 44.08
N VAL A 864 -4.54 5.79 43.22
CA VAL A 864 -3.39 6.08 42.34
C VAL A 864 -2.37 6.90 43.12
N ARG A 865 -1.11 6.47 43.19
CA ARG A 865 -0.05 7.12 43.97
C ARG A 865 1.19 7.40 43.13
N PHE A 866 1.84 8.53 43.33
CA PHE A 866 3.07 8.91 42.65
C PHE A 866 4.25 8.85 43.61
N PHE A 867 5.29 8.09 43.24
CA PHE A 867 6.45 7.83 44.08
C PHE A 867 7.77 8.19 43.38
N ARG A 868 8.73 8.59 44.21
CA ARG A 868 10.15 8.70 43.85
C ARG A 868 10.94 7.61 44.57
N GLN A 869 11.81 6.91 43.85
CA GLN A 869 12.67 5.88 44.41
C GLN A 869 14.14 6.27 44.24
N GLU A 870 14.85 6.43 45.35
CA GLU A 870 16.26 6.80 45.39
C GLU A 870 17.03 5.77 46.25
N ALA A 871 18.10 5.19 45.70
CA ALA A 871 18.96 4.23 46.41
C ALA A 871 18.22 3.11 47.17
N GLY A 872 17.08 2.64 46.62
CA GLY A 872 16.23 1.59 47.21
C GLY A 872 15.16 2.07 48.20
N ALA A 873 15.10 3.38 48.52
CA ALA A 873 14.07 3.96 49.37
C ALA A 873 12.92 4.57 48.54
N LYS A 874 11.67 4.16 48.81
CA LYS A 874 10.44 4.72 48.19
C LYS A 874 9.90 5.92 48.98
N THR A 875 9.73 7.06 48.31
CA THR A 875 9.15 8.30 48.87
C THR A 875 7.85 8.64 48.14
N LEU A 876 6.73 8.74 48.86
CA LEU A 876 5.44 9.15 48.30
C LEU A 876 5.42 10.66 48.01
N LEU A 877 5.17 11.04 46.77
CA LEU A 877 5.07 12.43 46.32
C LEU A 877 3.62 12.93 46.33
N ALA A 878 2.66 12.12 45.86
CA ALA A 878 1.24 12.47 45.84
C ALA A 878 0.34 11.22 45.78
N ALA A 879 -0.92 11.34 46.20
CA ALA A 879 -1.92 10.27 46.13
C ALA A 879 -3.28 10.84 45.71
N GLY A 880 -3.99 10.11 44.85
CA GLY A 880 -5.36 10.41 44.40
C GLY A 880 -6.43 9.95 45.39
N GLN A 881 -7.69 9.94 44.96
CA GLN A 881 -8.81 9.63 45.85
C GLN A 881 -8.79 8.15 46.32
N PRO A 882 -8.99 7.89 47.64
CA PRO A 882 -9.07 6.54 48.17
C PRO A 882 -10.27 5.76 47.61
N GLY A 883 -10.05 4.50 47.22
CA GLY A 883 -11.09 3.57 46.77
C GLY A 883 -11.45 3.64 45.28
N LEU A 884 -10.85 4.55 44.50
CA LEU A 884 -11.10 4.66 43.05
C LEU A 884 -10.81 3.35 42.32
N VAL A 885 -9.71 2.69 42.68
CA VAL A 885 -9.28 1.41 42.07
C VAL A 885 -10.16 0.25 42.54
N ALA A 886 -10.71 0.31 43.75
CA ALA A 886 -11.59 -0.72 44.32
C ALA A 886 -12.98 -0.74 43.68
N VAL A 887 -13.50 0.41 43.24
CA VAL A 887 -14.85 0.54 42.66
C VAL A 887 -14.89 0.06 41.20
N ASN A 888 -13.82 0.27 40.44
CA ASN A 888 -13.74 -0.20 39.05
C ASN A 888 -12.26 -0.47 38.66
N PRO A 889 -11.87 -1.71 38.35
CA PRO A 889 -10.50 -2.05 37.97
C PRO A 889 -10.11 -1.57 36.56
N ASN A 890 -11.07 -1.03 35.78
CA ASN A 890 -10.82 -0.44 34.47
C ASN A 890 -10.63 1.08 34.58
N LEU A 891 -9.38 1.56 34.45
CA LEU A 891 -8.98 2.94 34.68
C LEU A 891 -8.24 3.52 33.47
N ARG A 892 -8.64 4.71 33.03
CA ARG A 892 -7.90 5.52 32.04
C ARG A 892 -7.17 6.65 32.74
N LEU A 893 -5.87 6.83 32.45
CA LEU A 893 -5.02 7.82 33.09
C LEU A 893 -4.50 8.85 32.09
N LYS A 894 -4.61 10.13 32.42
CA LYS A 894 -4.03 11.23 31.65
C LYS A 894 -3.01 11.96 32.50
N ILE A 895 -1.79 12.11 31.98
CA ILE A 895 -0.67 12.68 32.73
C ILE A 895 -0.11 13.86 31.95
N LYS A 896 -0.07 15.03 32.59
CA LYS A 896 0.59 16.22 32.04
C LYS A 896 1.80 16.54 32.90
N ARG A 897 2.90 16.95 32.26
CA ARG A 897 4.08 17.43 32.93
C ARG A 897 4.50 18.77 32.33
N THR A 898 4.62 19.81 33.14
CA THR A 898 5.11 21.11 32.69
C THR A 898 6.65 21.16 32.68
N LYS A 899 7.22 22.10 31.91
CA LYS A 899 8.68 22.39 31.94
C LYS A 899 9.21 22.78 33.33
N THR A 900 8.32 23.25 34.22
CA THR A 900 8.65 23.62 35.61
C THR A 900 8.60 22.45 36.59
N GLY A 901 8.33 21.22 36.13
CA GLY A 901 8.30 20.02 36.97
C GLY A 901 6.98 19.80 37.70
N VAL A 902 5.90 20.45 37.25
CA VAL A 902 4.54 20.19 37.75
C VAL A 902 3.99 18.97 37.03
N TRP A 903 3.53 17.98 37.78
CA TRP A 903 2.86 16.78 37.31
C TRP A 903 1.39 16.87 37.64
N GLU A 904 0.52 16.71 36.64
CA GLU A 904 -0.93 16.65 36.80
C GLU A 904 -1.40 15.27 36.34
N VAL A 905 -2.13 14.57 37.19
CA VAL A 905 -2.67 13.24 36.89
C VAL A 905 -4.18 13.28 37.01
N GLU A 906 -4.87 12.85 35.96
CA GLU A 906 -6.33 12.68 35.91
C GLU A 906 -6.65 11.19 35.68
N ALA A 907 -7.76 10.72 36.23
CA ALA A 907 -8.21 9.33 36.11
C ALA A 907 -9.72 9.26 35.81
N ALA A 908 -10.13 8.31 34.97
CA ALA A 908 -11.53 7.99 34.70
C ALA A 908 -11.82 6.52 34.99
N ALA A 909 -12.90 6.23 35.72
CA ALA A 909 -13.41 4.87 35.88
C ALA A 909 -14.25 4.46 34.66
N GLY A 910 -13.81 3.47 33.89
CA GLY A 910 -14.46 3.04 32.65
C GLY A 910 -14.59 4.16 31.59
N ASN A 911 -15.78 4.30 31.01
CA ASN A 911 -16.08 5.29 29.95
C ASN A 911 -16.46 6.69 30.48
N GLY A 912 -16.26 6.97 31.78
CA GLY A 912 -16.55 8.27 32.38
C GLY A 912 -15.58 9.38 31.95
N ASN A 913 -15.88 10.62 32.33
CA ASN A 913 -14.98 11.76 32.14
C ASN A 913 -13.76 11.66 33.06
N SER A 914 -12.60 12.16 32.62
CA SER A 914 -11.38 12.24 33.43
C SER A 914 -11.57 13.20 34.60
N GLU A 915 -11.33 12.72 35.81
CA GLU A 915 -11.35 13.53 37.03
C GLU A 915 -9.91 13.72 37.56
N PRO A 916 -9.52 14.95 37.94
CA PRO A 916 -8.20 15.23 38.47
C PRO A 916 -7.95 14.48 39.78
N GLN A 917 -6.85 13.74 39.84
CA GLN A 917 -6.44 12.97 41.01
C GLN A 917 -5.48 13.78 41.88
N PHE A 918 -4.44 14.37 41.29
CA PHE A 918 -3.51 15.23 42.01
C PHE A 918 -2.69 16.10 41.05
N SER A 919 -2.14 17.19 41.60
CA SER A 919 -1.08 17.98 41.00
C SER A 919 0.08 18.10 41.98
N VAL A 920 1.30 17.77 41.56
CA VAL A 920 2.49 17.80 42.44
C VAL A 920 3.69 18.37 41.70
N THR A 921 4.45 19.22 42.37
CA THR A 921 5.69 19.76 41.81
C THR A 921 6.87 18.95 42.32
N ASP A 922 7.57 18.27 41.42
CA ASP A 922 8.84 17.62 41.71
C ASP A 922 9.90 18.10 40.70
N ALA A 923 10.73 19.03 41.15
CA ALA A 923 11.80 19.62 40.36
C ALA A 923 13.10 18.78 40.36
N ALA A 924 13.16 17.72 41.17
CA ALA A 924 14.35 16.88 41.32
C ALA A 924 14.83 16.25 39.99
N PHE A 925 13.92 16.08 39.03
CA PHE A 925 14.21 15.58 37.68
C PHE A 925 13.84 16.57 36.57
N GLY A 926 13.74 17.86 36.90
CA GLY A 926 13.44 18.94 35.96
C GLY A 926 14.66 19.34 35.13
N GLY A 927 14.91 18.62 34.04
CA GLY A 927 15.83 19.06 32.99
C GLY A 927 16.52 17.92 32.25
N GLY A 928 16.34 17.87 30.93
CA GLY A 928 17.35 17.36 30.00
C GLY A 928 17.34 15.87 29.65
N ALA A 929 17.32 14.94 30.60
CA ALA A 929 17.61 13.52 30.29
C ALA A 929 16.60 12.47 30.81
N ASN A 930 15.69 12.82 31.73
CA ASN A 930 14.72 11.86 32.29
C ASN A 930 13.30 12.11 31.77
N ARG A 931 13.03 11.63 30.54
CA ARG A 931 11.69 11.61 29.94
C ARG A 931 10.88 10.35 30.30
N PHE A 932 11.49 9.38 30.98
CA PHE A 932 10.87 8.10 31.30
C PHE A 932 10.42 8.06 32.78
N PHE A 933 9.23 7.53 33.03
CA PHE A 933 8.76 7.11 34.34
C PHE A 933 8.02 5.77 34.16
N GLY A 934 8.03 4.93 35.21
CA GLY A 934 7.43 3.60 35.18
C GLY A 934 6.03 3.56 35.81
N PHE A 935 5.37 2.41 35.66
CA PHE A 935 4.13 2.08 36.38
C PHE A 935 4.35 0.80 37.19
N GLN A 936 3.80 0.75 38.39
CA GLN A 936 3.78 -0.42 39.25
C GLN A 936 2.32 -0.72 39.65
N CYS A 937 1.80 -1.88 39.30
CA CYS A 937 0.47 -2.31 39.73
C CYS A 937 0.61 -3.36 40.83
N THR A 938 -0.07 -3.17 41.97
CA THR A 938 -0.07 -4.14 43.08
C THR A 938 -1.47 -4.72 43.24
N TYR A 939 -1.62 -6.04 43.06
CA TYR A 939 -2.91 -6.73 43.09
C TYR A 939 -2.81 -8.15 43.66
N THR A 940 -3.95 -8.71 44.10
CA THR A 940 -4.07 -10.11 44.52
C THR A 940 -4.19 -11.04 43.32
N SER A 941 -3.74 -12.30 43.46
CA SER A 941 -3.70 -13.27 42.35
C SER A 941 -5.04 -13.52 41.64
N SER A 942 -6.17 -13.27 42.30
CA SER A 942 -7.52 -13.37 41.73
C SER A 942 -7.91 -12.23 40.76
N ASN A 943 -7.12 -11.15 40.67
CA ASN A 943 -7.41 -9.98 39.84
C ASN A 943 -6.46 -9.78 38.65
N VAL A 944 -5.56 -10.74 38.36
CA VAL A 944 -4.50 -10.60 37.33
C VAL A 944 -5.02 -10.34 35.91
N SER A 945 -6.24 -10.78 35.59
CA SER A 945 -6.88 -10.63 34.28
C SER A 945 -7.86 -9.46 34.18
N ASN A 946 -8.01 -8.66 35.25
CA ASN A 946 -9.07 -7.64 35.35
C ASN A 946 -8.58 -6.20 35.12
N PHE A 947 -7.29 -5.99 34.82
CA PHE A 947 -6.72 -4.66 34.58
C PHE A 947 -6.48 -4.43 33.09
N PHE A 948 -7.14 -3.40 32.53
CA PHE A 948 -6.94 -2.91 31.18
C PHE A 948 -6.49 -1.45 31.25
N PHE A 949 -5.30 -1.14 30.73
CA PHE A 949 -4.79 0.23 30.60
C PHE A 949 -4.94 0.65 29.15
N ASP A 950 -6.06 1.28 28.84
CA ASP A 950 -6.31 1.87 27.53
C ASP A 950 -6.07 3.39 27.62
N ASP A 951 -5.49 3.98 26.58
CA ASP A 951 -5.44 5.45 26.41
C ASP A 951 -4.47 6.27 27.32
N ILE A 952 -3.24 5.79 27.57
CA ILE A 952 -2.19 6.59 28.25
C ILE A 952 -1.63 7.63 27.27
N SER A 953 -1.87 8.93 27.53
CA SER A 953 -1.35 10.03 26.71
C SER A 953 -0.41 10.95 27.48
N VAL A 954 0.75 11.25 26.87
CA VAL A 954 1.73 12.25 27.33
C VAL A 954 1.77 13.37 26.30
N LEU A 955 1.30 14.56 26.67
CA LEU A 955 1.20 15.70 25.76
C LEU A 955 2.46 16.59 25.86
N PRO A 956 3.25 16.78 24.78
CA PRO A 956 4.35 17.74 24.75
C PRO A 956 3.88 19.18 24.48
N ASP A 957 4.74 20.15 24.83
CA ASP A 957 4.44 21.59 24.89
C ASP A 957 5.19 22.39 23.80
N VAL A 958 5.03 22.01 22.51
CA VAL A 958 5.53 22.82 21.37
C VAL A 958 4.43 22.90 20.29
N PRO A 959 3.81 24.08 20.07
CA PRO A 959 2.95 24.31 18.91
C PRO A 959 3.79 24.58 17.66
N ASP A 960 3.36 24.00 16.54
CA ASP A 960 3.90 24.27 15.21
C ASP A 960 3.51 25.70 14.76
N THR A 961 4.47 26.39 14.14
CA THR A 961 4.42 27.81 13.77
C THR A 961 4.72 28.04 12.28
N GLN A 962 4.95 26.99 11.50
CA GLN A 962 5.20 27.12 10.07
C GLN A 962 3.86 27.15 9.31
N PRO A 963 3.70 28.05 8.32
CA PRO A 963 2.51 28.07 7.46
C PRO A 963 2.68 27.11 6.27
N PRO A 964 1.58 26.69 5.62
CA PRO A 964 1.62 25.69 4.57
C PRO A 964 2.28 26.18 3.29
N PHE A 965 3.05 25.29 2.64
CA PHE A 965 3.83 25.54 1.43
C PHE A 965 3.28 24.78 0.22
N LEU A 966 3.19 25.45 -0.94
CA LEU A 966 2.72 24.92 -2.22
C LEU A 966 3.86 24.17 -2.95
N LEU A 967 3.74 22.86 -3.04
CA LEU A 967 4.69 21.96 -3.69
C LEU A 967 4.57 21.97 -5.22
N MET A 968 3.35 21.93 -5.77
CA MET A 968 3.15 21.95 -7.23
C MET A 968 1.74 22.38 -7.63
N ALA A 969 1.59 22.76 -8.91
CA ALA A 969 0.31 22.88 -9.60
C ALA A 969 0.33 22.06 -10.90
N ALA A 970 -0.79 21.44 -11.27
CA ALA A 970 -0.93 20.71 -12.53
C ALA A 970 -2.36 20.83 -13.08
N ALA A 971 -2.52 21.01 -14.39
CA ALA A 971 -3.83 20.92 -15.04
C ALA A 971 -4.22 19.45 -15.16
N GLU A 972 -5.32 19.04 -14.54
CA GLU A 972 -5.87 17.68 -14.66
C GLU A 972 -6.67 17.55 -15.97
N ASP A 973 -7.36 18.63 -16.34
CA ASP A 973 -8.08 18.76 -17.60
C ASP A 973 -8.17 20.24 -18.01
N SER A 974 -8.93 20.57 -19.06
CA SER A 974 -9.06 21.96 -19.51
C SER A 974 -9.70 22.88 -18.48
N THR A 975 -10.44 22.37 -17.51
CA THR A 975 -11.24 23.14 -16.54
C THR A 975 -10.83 22.91 -15.09
N THR A 976 -9.83 22.06 -14.82
CA THR A 976 -9.46 21.67 -13.46
C THR A 976 -7.95 21.78 -13.26
N VAL A 977 -7.53 22.45 -12.19
CA VAL A 977 -6.12 22.58 -11.78
C VAL A 977 -5.95 22.06 -10.36
N LYS A 978 -5.04 21.12 -10.14
CA LYS A 978 -4.70 20.62 -8.81
C LYS A 978 -3.50 21.35 -8.24
N ALA A 979 -3.62 21.87 -7.03
CA ALA A 979 -2.55 22.43 -6.21
C ALA A 979 -2.20 21.44 -5.08
N VAL A 980 -0.93 21.23 -4.76
CA VAL A 980 -0.48 20.28 -3.71
C VAL A 980 0.39 21.01 -2.70
N PHE A 981 0.18 20.79 -1.41
CA PHE A 981 0.90 21.42 -0.29
C PHE A 981 1.71 20.40 0.53
N ASP A 982 2.67 20.88 1.32
CA ASP A 982 3.58 20.09 2.15
C ASP A 982 2.93 19.55 3.43
N GLU A 983 1.94 20.25 3.97
CA GLU A 983 1.22 19.91 5.20
C GLU A 983 -0.31 19.95 5.07
N GLU A 984 -1.01 19.56 6.15
CA GLU A 984 -2.48 19.58 6.17
C GLU A 984 -3.02 21.00 6.31
N LEU A 985 -3.92 21.37 5.40
CA LEU A 985 -4.58 22.66 5.41
C LEU A 985 -5.81 22.66 6.30
N ASP A 986 -6.07 23.81 6.93
CA ASP A 986 -7.37 24.13 7.49
C ASP A 986 -8.45 24.10 6.41
N SER A 987 -9.44 23.26 6.66
CA SER A 987 -10.57 23.00 5.78
C SER A 987 -11.37 24.23 5.37
N LEU A 988 -11.37 25.32 6.17
CA LEU A 988 -12.09 26.56 5.82
C LEU A 988 -11.27 27.45 4.90
N SER A 989 -9.96 27.57 5.17
CA SER A 989 -9.06 28.36 4.34
C SER A 989 -8.80 27.72 2.97
N ALA A 990 -8.68 26.40 2.89
CA ALA A 990 -8.34 25.69 1.66
C ALA A 990 -9.46 25.70 0.60
N VAL A 991 -10.72 25.78 1.04
CA VAL A 991 -11.89 25.81 0.12
C VAL A 991 -12.26 27.23 -0.31
N SER A 992 -11.55 28.24 0.19
CA SER A 992 -11.76 29.63 -0.21
C SER A 992 -11.12 29.88 -1.57
N ALA A 993 -11.92 29.88 -2.64
CA ALA A 993 -11.43 30.18 -4.00
C ALA A 993 -10.69 31.53 -4.10
N ALA A 994 -10.98 32.48 -3.20
CA ALA A 994 -10.32 33.78 -3.14
C ALA A 994 -8.83 33.69 -2.74
N ASN A 995 -8.42 32.55 -2.20
CA ASN A 995 -7.03 32.28 -1.86
C ASN A 995 -6.22 31.83 -3.08
N TYR A 996 -6.82 31.70 -4.26
CA TYR A 996 -6.18 31.18 -5.46
C TYR A 996 -6.41 32.11 -6.65
N ASN A 997 -5.40 32.30 -7.48
CA ASN A 997 -5.50 33.12 -8.69
C ASN A 997 -4.59 32.57 -9.79
N ILE A 998 -5.10 32.43 -11.01
CA ILE A 998 -4.32 31.92 -12.14
C ILE A 998 -4.11 33.05 -13.16
N ASN A 999 -2.89 33.17 -13.68
CA ASN A 999 -2.54 34.20 -14.65
C ASN A 999 -3.15 33.92 -16.05
N ASN A 1000 -2.74 34.70 -17.06
CA ASN A 1000 -3.18 34.56 -18.45
C ASN A 1000 -4.70 34.63 -18.67
N GLY A 1001 -5.39 35.45 -17.87
CA GLY A 1001 -6.80 35.76 -18.05
C GLY A 1001 -7.78 34.74 -17.46
N VAL A 1002 -7.30 33.68 -16.79
CA VAL A 1002 -8.12 32.70 -16.07
C VAL A 1002 -8.68 33.30 -14.78
N GLY A 1003 -7.83 34.01 -14.02
CA GLY A 1003 -8.21 34.71 -12.80
C GLY A 1003 -8.51 33.77 -11.63
N GLN A 1004 -9.40 34.19 -10.75
CA GLN A 1004 -9.83 33.40 -9.60
C GLN A 1004 -10.63 32.17 -10.07
N PRO A 1005 -10.35 30.96 -9.55
CA PRO A 1005 -11.13 29.78 -9.87
C PRO A 1005 -12.59 29.93 -9.40
N ALA A 1006 -13.50 29.22 -10.08
CA ALA A 1006 -14.92 29.19 -9.75
C ALA A 1006 -15.18 28.53 -8.38
N PHE A 1007 -14.39 27.52 -8.03
CA PHE A 1007 -14.39 26.90 -6.71
C PHE A 1007 -13.02 26.32 -6.37
N ALA A 1008 -12.77 26.12 -5.08
CA ALA A 1008 -11.64 25.39 -4.55
C ALA A 1008 -12.16 24.28 -3.63
N ALA A 1009 -11.64 23.07 -3.77
CA ALA A 1009 -12.04 21.90 -2.98
C ALA A 1009 -10.81 21.21 -2.40
N LEU A 1010 -10.73 21.16 -1.07
CA LEU A 1010 -9.70 20.40 -0.36
C LEU A 1010 -9.91 18.90 -0.60
N LEU A 1011 -8.88 18.22 -1.10
CA LEU A 1011 -8.87 16.80 -1.36
C LEU A 1011 -8.66 16.00 -0.05
N SER A 1012 -8.92 14.69 -0.10
CA SER A 1012 -8.97 13.83 1.10
C SER A 1012 -7.62 13.66 1.81
N ASP A 1013 -6.51 13.91 1.11
CA ASP A 1013 -5.18 13.98 1.73
C ASP A 1013 -5.00 15.22 2.63
N ARG A 1014 -5.96 16.16 2.58
CA ARG A 1014 -5.93 17.48 3.25
C ARG A 1014 -4.73 18.34 2.90
N ARG A 1015 -3.96 17.95 1.90
CA ARG A 1015 -2.79 18.69 1.43
C ARG A 1015 -2.96 19.16 0.01
N SER A 1016 -3.90 18.61 -0.75
CA SER A 1016 -4.13 19.02 -2.14
C SER A 1016 -5.46 19.77 -2.27
N VAL A 1017 -5.51 20.76 -3.15
CA VAL A 1017 -6.71 21.54 -3.46
C VAL A 1017 -6.98 21.48 -4.95
N SER A 1018 -8.16 20.99 -5.33
CA SER A 1018 -8.65 21.03 -6.71
C SER A 1018 -9.35 22.35 -6.98
N LEU A 1019 -8.93 23.05 -8.03
CA LEU A 1019 -9.41 24.36 -8.45
C LEU A 1019 -10.21 24.21 -9.74
N GLY A 1020 -11.52 24.38 -9.65
CA GLY A 1020 -12.40 24.37 -10.82
C GLY A 1020 -12.45 25.73 -11.47
N LEU A 1021 -12.20 25.80 -12.78
CA LEU A 1021 -12.13 27.04 -13.56
C LEU A 1021 -13.48 27.39 -14.19
N SER A 1022 -13.73 28.68 -14.34
CA SER A 1022 -14.96 29.19 -14.99
C SER A 1022 -14.90 29.13 -16.53
N ALA A 1023 -13.71 29.01 -17.10
CA ALA A 1023 -13.47 28.85 -18.53
C ALA A 1023 -12.36 27.83 -18.76
N PRO A 1024 -12.43 27.05 -19.86
CA PRO A 1024 -11.40 26.09 -20.18
C PRO A 1024 -10.08 26.78 -20.56
N LEU A 1025 -8.97 26.23 -20.10
CA LEU A 1025 -7.61 26.57 -20.44
C LEU A 1025 -7.37 26.37 -21.94
N ALA A 1026 -6.64 27.31 -22.53
CA ALA A 1026 -6.06 27.15 -23.86
C ALA A 1026 -4.64 26.61 -23.77
N ASN A 1027 -4.07 26.15 -24.89
CA ASN A 1027 -2.69 25.64 -24.91
C ASN A 1027 -1.73 26.73 -24.46
N GLY A 1028 -0.96 26.46 -23.40
CA GLY A 1028 -0.03 27.43 -22.85
C GLY A 1028 0.49 27.06 -21.46
N THR A 1029 1.43 27.86 -20.98
CA THR A 1029 1.94 27.82 -19.60
C THR A 1029 1.13 28.80 -18.75
N TYR A 1030 0.79 28.40 -17.54
CA TYR A 1030 0.04 29.16 -16.55
C TYR A 1030 0.79 29.15 -15.21
N THR A 1031 0.53 30.14 -14.37
CA THR A 1031 1.05 30.25 -13.01
C THR A 1031 -0.12 30.34 -12.06
N LEU A 1032 -0.19 29.41 -11.11
CA LEU A 1032 -1.10 29.47 -9.97
C LEU A 1032 -0.44 30.30 -8.87
N GLN A 1033 -1.17 31.27 -8.33
CA GLN A 1033 -0.81 32.07 -7.17
C GLN A 1033 -1.74 31.74 -6.01
N ILE A 1034 -1.18 31.56 -4.81
CA ILE A 1034 -1.91 31.25 -3.59
C ILE A 1034 -1.67 32.33 -2.54
N SER A 1035 -2.71 32.73 -1.82
CA SER A 1035 -2.65 33.70 -0.73
C SER A 1035 -3.55 33.29 0.43
N ALA A 1036 -3.01 33.22 1.65
CA ALA A 1036 -3.77 33.02 2.89
C ALA A 1036 -4.47 31.66 3.08
N ALA A 1037 -3.95 30.59 2.46
CA ALA A 1037 -4.28 29.22 2.87
C ALA A 1037 -3.62 28.94 4.23
N LYS A 1038 -4.30 28.26 5.15
CA LYS A 1038 -3.84 28.05 6.54
C LYS A 1038 -3.61 26.57 6.82
N ASP A 1039 -2.74 26.26 7.77
CA ASP A 1039 -2.61 24.92 8.35
C ASP A 1039 -3.71 24.65 9.40
N LEU A 1040 -3.70 23.46 10.01
CA LEU A 1040 -4.64 23.08 11.08
C LEU A 1040 -4.49 23.90 12.38
N LEU A 1041 -3.39 24.62 12.56
CA LEU A 1041 -3.09 25.43 13.75
C LEU A 1041 -3.36 26.93 13.52
N GLY A 1042 -3.74 27.32 12.31
CA GLY A 1042 -4.14 28.66 11.92
C GLY A 1042 -3.02 29.54 11.34
N ASN A 1043 -1.82 29.00 11.09
CA ASN A 1043 -0.71 29.69 10.43
C ASN A 1043 -1.05 29.92 8.95
N ALA A 1044 -1.06 31.18 8.50
CA ALA A 1044 -1.49 31.55 7.15
C ALA A 1044 -0.31 31.70 6.17
N SER A 1045 -0.44 31.11 4.99
CA SER A 1045 0.55 31.18 3.92
C SER A 1045 0.72 32.60 3.38
N ALA A 1046 1.98 32.99 3.21
CA ALA A 1046 2.36 34.13 2.38
C ALA A 1046 2.02 33.85 0.91
N THR A 1047 2.15 34.87 0.04
CA THR A 1047 1.92 34.68 -1.39
C THR A 1047 2.93 33.71 -1.99
N GLN A 1048 2.45 32.60 -2.56
CA GLN A 1048 3.28 31.56 -3.19
C GLN A 1048 2.80 31.30 -4.62
N THR A 1049 3.66 30.79 -5.50
CA THR A 1049 3.35 30.54 -6.91
C THR A 1049 3.89 29.21 -7.42
N ALA A 1050 3.15 28.54 -8.31
CA ALA A 1050 3.61 27.34 -9.02
C ALA A 1050 3.19 27.38 -10.50
N ASP A 1051 4.13 27.06 -11.40
CA ASP A 1051 3.88 27.02 -12.84
C ASP A 1051 3.38 25.64 -13.29
N PHE A 1052 2.49 25.65 -14.29
CA PHE A 1052 1.96 24.44 -14.92
C PHE A 1052 1.66 24.66 -16.41
N GLN A 1053 1.62 23.59 -17.19
CA GLN A 1053 1.26 23.65 -18.61
C GLN A 1053 -0.05 22.92 -18.89
N PHE A 1054 -0.81 23.46 -19.86
CA PHE A 1054 -1.96 22.79 -20.42
C PHE A 1054 -1.80 22.69 -21.95
N ILE A 1055 -2.04 21.50 -22.50
CA ILE A 1055 -2.08 21.24 -23.94
C ILE A 1055 -3.40 20.52 -24.23
N LYS A 1056 -4.31 21.21 -24.89
CA LYS A 1056 -5.55 20.67 -25.44
C LYS A 1056 -5.22 19.72 -26.58
N ILE A 1057 -5.62 18.47 -26.41
CA ILE A 1057 -5.58 17.43 -27.43
C ILE A 1057 -6.95 17.45 -28.10
N ASP A 1058 -7.02 17.83 -29.37
CA ASP A 1058 -8.29 17.82 -30.11
C ASP A 1058 -8.73 16.38 -30.44
N ALA A 1059 -10.04 16.15 -30.51
CA ALA A 1059 -10.58 14.87 -30.95
C ALA A 1059 -10.32 14.69 -32.45
N ALA A 1060 -9.65 13.59 -32.81
CA ALA A 1060 -9.37 13.25 -34.20
C ALA A 1060 -10.68 13.12 -34.99
N VAL A 1061 -10.79 13.83 -36.12
CA VAL A 1061 -11.91 13.71 -37.05
C VAL A 1061 -11.61 12.68 -38.14
N GLU A 1062 -12.63 12.34 -38.94
CA GLU A 1062 -12.46 11.49 -40.12
C GLU A 1062 -11.36 12.08 -41.02
N PHE A 1063 -10.37 11.26 -41.39
CA PHE A 1063 -9.14 11.60 -42.13
C PHE A 1063 -7.98 12.21 -41.32
N ASP A 1064 -8.10 12.42 -40.02
CA ASP A 1064 -6.95 12.77 -39.18
C ASP A 1064 -6.04 11.56 -38.92
N ILE A 1065 -4.73 11.81 -38.84
CA ILE A 1065 -3.75 10.80 -38.44
C ILE A 1065 -3.58 10.91 -36.92
N LEU A 1066 -4.24 10.02 -36.19
CA LEU A 1066 -4.04 9.85 -34.76
C LEU A 1066 -2.74 9.08 -34.51
N ILE A 1067 -1.71 9.78 -34.05
CA ILE A 1067 -0.46 9.17 -33.59
C ILE A 1067 -0.61 8.89 -32.10
N ASN A 1068 -1.01 7.68 -31.74
CA ASN A 1068 -1.17 7.24 -30.35
C ASN A 1068 0.16 6.87 -29.69
N GLU A 1069 1.18 6.51 -30.49
CA GLU A 1069 2.48 6.06 -30.02
C GLU A 1069 3.54 6.37 -31.09
N ILE A 1070 4.70 6.88 -30.68
CA ILE A 1070 5.87 7.03 -31.56
C ILE A 1070 6.91 6.00 -31.12
N MET A 1071 6.96 4.88 -31.83
CA MET A 1071 8.03 3.90 -31.64
C MET A 1071 9.29 4.39 -32.35
N ALA A 1072 10.27 4.87 -31.58
CA ALA A 1072 11.62 5.04 -32.09
C ALA A 1072 12.23 3.64 -32.33
N ASP A 1073 12.55 3.28 -33.57
CA ASP A 1073 13.31 2.05 -33.87
C ASP A 1073 14.78 2.26 -33.42
N PRO A 1074 15.25 1.59 -32.35
CA PRO A 1074 16.61 1.80 -31.84
C PRO A 1074 17.68 1.04 -32.65
N ARG A 1075 17.32 0.45 -33.80
CA ARG A 1075 18.25 -0.32 -34.64
C ARG A 1075 18.70 0.46 -35.87
N PRO A 1076 19.99 0.82 -36.02
CA PRO A 1076 20.51 1.15 -37.34
C PRO A 1076 20.53 -0.13 -38.18
N LEU A 1077 19.67 -0.22 -39.19
CA LEU A 1077 19.68 -1.30 -40.18
C LEU A 1077 21.06 -1.40 -40.84
N ARG A 1078 21.84 -2.42 -40.45
CA ARG A 1078 23.04 -2.84 -41.18
C ARG A 1078 22.61 -3.38 -42.54
N TRP A 1079 22.76 -2.57 -43.58
CA TRP A 1079 22.63 -3.02 -44.96
C TRP A 1079 23.76 -3.99 -45.30
N SER A 1080 23.51 -5.30 -45.23
CA SER A 1080 24.42 -6.31 -45.78
C SER A 1080 24.13 -6.50 -47.27
N ALA A 1081 25.08 -6.10 -48.10
CA ALA A 1081 25.04 -6.34 -49.53
C ALA A 1081 25.25 -7.82 -49.83
N LYS A 1082 24.22 -8.52 -50.35
CA LYS A 1082 24.36 -9.57 -51.38
C LYS A 1082 23.00 -10.04 -51.94
N ARG A 1083 22.81 -9.74 -53.24
CA ARG A 1083 21.98 -10.40 -54.27
C ARG A 1083 20.44 -10.45 -54.12
N GLY A 1084 19.80 -9.51 -54.80
CA GLY A 1084 19.05 -9.85 -56.02
C GLY A 1084 17.52 -9.98 -55.93
N MET A 1085 16.80 -8.86 -55.83
CA MET A 1085 15.60 -8.58 -56.63
C MET A 1085 15.18 -7.12 -56.43
N ALA A 1086 15.29 -6.31 -57.47
CA ALA A 1086 14.79 -4.94 -57.47
C ALA A 1086 13.27 -4.96 -57.64
N ARG A 1087 12.53 -4.48 -56.63
CA ARG A 1087 11.22 -3.86 -56.83
C ARG A 1087 11.24 -2.49 -56.15
N THR A 1088 11.25 -1.48 -56.99
CA THR A 1088 11.05 -0.06 -56.70
C THR A 1088 9.71 0.15 -55.98
N PHE A 1089 9.73 0.74 -54.78
CA PHE A 1089 8.58 1.44 -54.22
C PHE A 1089 8.80 2.94 -54.44
N GLN A 1090 7.97 3.53 -55.31
CA GLN A 1090 7.78 4.98 -55.42
C GLN A 1090 6.88 5.45 -54.25
N PRO A 1091 7.13 6.62 -53.66
CA PRO A 1091 6.22 7.20 -52.68
C PRO A 1091 4.96 7.74 -53.37
N LEU A 1092 3.80 7.20 -53.00
CA LEU A 1092 2.49 7.72 -53.35
C LEU A 1092 2.15 8.88 -52.40
N PHE A 1093 2.44 10.10 -52.84
CA PHE A 1093 1.68 11.28 -52.43
C PHE A 1093 1.40 12.10 -53.70
N GLN A 1094 0.22 11.87 -54.29
CA GLN A 1094 -0.47 12.81 -55.14
C GLN A 1094 -1.93 12.81 -54.74
N ASN A 1095 -2.38 13.99 -54.30
CA ASN A 1095 -3.73 14.58 -54.29
C ASN A 1095 -4.94 13.61 -54.27
N ASP A 1096 -5.75 13.68 -53.22
CA ASP A 1096 -6.92 14.59 -53.13
C ASP A 1096 -7.39 14.70 -51.67
#